data_AF-D2RYT8-F1
#
_entry.id   AF-D2RYT8-F1
#
_cell.length_a   1.000
_cell.length_b   1.000
_cell.length_c   1.000
_cell.angle_alpha   90.00
_cell.angle_beta   90.00
_cell.angle_gamma   90.00
#
_symmetry.space_group_name_H-M   'P 1'
#
loop_
_entity.id
_entity.type
_entity.pdbx_description
1 polymer ?
#
loop_
_entity_poly.entity_id
_entity_poly.type
_entity_poly.pdbx_seq_one_letter_code
_entity_poly.pdbx_strand_id
1 'polypeptide(L)'
;MSDAPHVVSSSWLEAHRESVTVVDVREERDYEQLGRIPGAVNVPTKAFRDPSSVAEGKLPGAAAFADCMSEAGIERGDSVVAVDDERGVNAARFLLTATVYGHEGDLYLLDGGLEAWLEEIEADLETAAPGTESTPTLTAYEAARRDDAPIVDREGVEAAVEGDAVVVDTRTAAEYDQSHIPGAVQLGWEALLEDETGRLKPEDELESLLADRGIAPDDRIVLYCNTARRLSHTYVVLRHLGYENVAFYEGSLTDWVRAEAPEWDPVDLKRQVRAYADAGGFDAMVAELGEDVLNRLKLIGLYHQKQRGYFMLRTRAPGGILTAEQARVIGEVADEFARAPEAYGGPDQNPVFGDGYLDATTRQDIQMHWIRIEDIAEIWDRYDEVGLETMQACGNSVRNVVGCPAAGIDADETIDVRPTVERVSERFLGDHPYANLPRKFKVSITGCHEDCARSGIQDLGLTPAVKDGRDGFVARVGGGLSDGPRVASDIDLFVEPEQVDDLVAAMADLFMDRGSYLDTAVNRLRFLVEELGPERFRAELESYADFAFESPDEALTTDYRGDHVGVHEQDDGRSYVGLNVPTGRMGGDEFAELARLADDLGDGELRLTPNQNVLVPHLADDALEAFLDEPVVERYSPDPGPFTRGIVTCTGREFCNYGIIETKNRAIRWARELDDWAEEVGIADDHDAIRVHMSGCSASCAQPQVGDFGLRGEVYRDDHESGRAADLGLGGDLGDDEFIDWLVGKIPIDDVPDVIRETMLAYESDRGAGESFADWIDRKSDAELREIVTERPRTDPPAVGTEVS
;
A
#
# COMPACT_ATOMS: atom_id res chain seq x y z
N MET A 1 26.58 43.94 5.02
CA MET A 1 25.49 42.97 5.25
C MET A 1 25.55 42.07 4.06
N SER A 2 25.93 40.82 4.30
CA SER A 2 26.01 39.82 3.26
C SER A 2 24.62 39.23 3.12
N ASP A 3 23.98 39.36 1.95
CA ASP A 3 22.68 38.73 1.66
C ASP A 3 22.79 37.17 1.63
N ALA A 4 23.99 36.61 1.80
CA ALA A 4 24.25 35.17 1.82
C ALA A 4 24.32 34.62 3.25
N PRO A 5 23.68 33.47 3.54
CA PRO A 5 23.89 32.75 4.79
C PRO A 5 25.31 32.19 4.91
N HIS A 6 25.81 32.13 6.14
CA HIS A 6 27.17 31.66 6.49
C HIS A 6 27.12 30.52 7.48
N VAL A 7 28.18 29.71 7.54
CA VAL A 7 28.32 28.65 8.54
C VAL A 7 29.29 29.11 9.62
N VAL A 8 28.95 28.87 10.89
CA VAL A 8 29.72 29.29 12.07
C VAL A 8 29.90 28.15 13.05
N SER A 9 31.02 28.16 13.78
CA SER A 9 31.31 27.15 14.81
C SER A 9 30.67 27.46 16.16
N SER A 10 30.58 26.46 17.04
CA SER A 10 30.10 26.63 18.42
C SER A 10 30.91 27.67 19.19
N SER A 11 32.24 27.69 19.01
CA SER A 11 33.12 28.71 19.62
C SER A 11 32.86 30.13 19.11
N TRP A 12 32.47 30.29 17.84
CA TRP A 12 32.05 31.58 17.31
C TRP A 12 30.72 32.01 17.94
N LEU A 13 29.74 31.11 18.01
CA LEU A 13 28.45 31.39 18.62
C LEU A 13 28.60 31.79 20.10
N GLU A 14 29.44 31.10 20.86
CA GLU A 14 29.76 31.46 22.25
C GLU A 14 30.23 32.91 22.38
N ALA A 15 31.13 33.34 21.49
CA ALA A 15 31.71 34.68 21.53
C ALA A 15 30.73 35.79 21.10
N HIS A 16 29.65 35.44 20.38
CA HIS A 16 28.70 36.38 19.79
C HIS A 16 27.27 36.24 20.31
N ARG A 17 27.03 35.39 21.32
CA ARG A 17 25.70 35.04 21.84
C ARG A 17 24.87 36.25 22.30
N GLU A 18 25.51 37.33 22.75
CA GLU A 18 24.81 38.57 23.16
C GLU A 18 24.41 39.48 21.98
N SER A 19 24.87 39.17 20.76
CA SER A 19 24.69 39.99 19.55
C SER A 19 23.90 39.31 18.43
N VAL A 20 23.48 38.05 18.64
CA VAL A 20 22.70 37.25 17.69
C VAL A 20 21.52 36.60 18.40
N THR A 21 20.45 36.35 17.66
CA THR A 21 19.32 35.56 18.14
C THR A 21 19.52 34.10 17.73
N VAL A 22 19.60 33.21 18.71
CA VAL A 22 19.69 31.76 18.44
C VAL A 22 18.28 31.22 18.22
N VAL A 23 18.05 30.63 17.05
CA VAL A 23 16.76 30.05 16.66
C VAL A 23 16.91 28.53 16.65
N ASP A 24 16.32 27.87 17.64
CA ASP A 24 16.25 26.43 17.73
C ASP A 24 15.00 25.94 16.99
N VAL A 25 15.21 25.20 15.90
CA VAL A 25 14.11 24.78 15.01
C VAL A 25 13.56 23.39 15.31
N ARG A 26 14.01 22.76 16.40
CA ARG A 26 13.46 21.49 16.88
C ARG A 26 12.02 21.68 17.34
N GLU A 27 11.28 20.59 17.42
CA GLU A 27 9.90 20.62 17.92
C GLU A 27 9.88 21.14 19.37
N GLU A 28 8.81 21.85 19.73
CA GLU A 28 8.66 22.53 21.03
C GLU A 28 8.96 21.58 22.20
N ARG A 29 8.49 20.33 22.10
CA ARG A 29 8.76 19.28 23.07
C ARG A 29 10.25 19.10 23.34
N ASP A 30 11.07 18.98 22.31
CA ASP A 30 12.50 18.70 22.45
C ASP A 30 13.25 19.94 22.93
N TYR A 31 12.87 21.11 22.42
CA TYR A 31 13.36 22.41 22.88
C TYR A 31 13.11 22.62 24.39
N GLU A 32 11.94 22.23 24.91
CA GLU A 32 11.60 22.39 26.32
C GLU A 32 12.14 21.29 27.23
N GLN A 33 12.02 20.02 26.81
CA GLN A 33 12.27 18.85 27.67
C GLN A 33 13.71 18.35 27.61
N LEU A 34 14.35 18.41 26.44
CA LEU A 34 15.73 17.94 26.24
C LEU A 34 16.75 19.07 26.48
N GLY A 35 16.26 20.29 26.58
CA GLY A 35 17.05 21.50 26.83
C GLY A 35 17.53 22.17 25.55
N ARG A 36 17.93 23.44 25.68
CA ARG A 36 18.29 24.34 24.58
C ARG A 36 19.56 25.13 24.87
N ILE A 37 20.16 25.72 23.84
CA ILE A 37 21.23 26.71 24.01
C ILE A 37 20.67 27.89 24.84
N PRO A 38 21.37 28.37 25.88
CA PRO A 38 20.88 29.45 26.74
C PRO A 38 20.45 30.69 25.94
N GLY A 39 19.22 31.15 26.18
CA GLY A 39 18.64 32.31 25.49
C GLY A 39 18.15 32.05 24.05
N ALA A 40 18.17 30.81 23.55
CA ALA A 40 17.58 30.48 22.25
C ALA A 40 16.06 30.63 22.26
N VAL A 41 15.49 31.09 21.15
CA VAL A 41 14.04 31.07 20.87
C VAL A 41 13.68 29.84 20.04
N ASN A 42 12.44 29.37 20.14
CA ASN A 42 11.98 28.21 19.39
C ASN A 42 11.14 28.64 18.19
N VAL A 43 11.47 28.08 17.02
CA VAL A 43 10.62 28.15 15.82
C VAL A 43 10.53 26.74 15.26
N PRO A 44 9.54 25.92 15.68
CA PRO A 44 9.44 24.52 15.29
C PRO A 44 9.46 24.34 13.77
N THR A 45 10.08 23.25 13.31
CA THR A 45 10.21 22.93 11.89
C THR A 45 8.87 22.92 11.15
N LYS A 46 7.77 22.53 11.82
CA LYS A 46 6.42 22.57 11.26
C LYS A 46 5.87 23.98 11.04
N ALA A 47 6.28 24.96 11.85
CA ALA A 47 5.74 26.32 11.82
C ALA A 47 6.09 27.03 10.50
N PHE A 48 7.26 26.73 9.92
CA PHE A 48 7.70 27.29 8.64
C PHE A 48 7.65 26.26 7.49
N ARG A 49 6.53 25.55 7.37
CA ARG A 49 6.20 24.72 6.20
C ARG A 49 4.80 25.05 5.71
N ASP A 50 4.58 24.97 4.40
CA ASP A 50 3.23 25.18 3.84
C ASP A 50 2.34 23.96 4.13
N PRO A 51 1.27 24.10 4.93
CA PRO A 51 0.37 22.99 5.26
C PRO A 51 -0.61 22.65 4.11
N SER A 52 -0.68 23.47 3.05
CA SER A 52 -1.68 23.35 1.97
C SER A 52 -1.14 22.81 0.65
N SER A 53 0.16 22.55 0.58
CA SER A 53 0.83 22.10 -0.64
C SER A 53 0.98 20.58 -0.67
N VAL A 54 0.64 19.99 -1.83
CA VAL A 54 0.66 18.57 -2.24
C VAL A 54 2.05 17.87 -2.22
N ALA A 55 2.97 18.48 -1.49
CA ALA A 55 4.29 18.02 -1.10
C ALA A 55 4.67 18.89 0.11
N GLU A 56 4.60 18.33 1.32
CA GLU A 56 4.91 18.98 2.61
C GLU A 56 6.35 19.55 2.78
N GLY A 57 7.04 19.81 1.67
CA GLY A 57 8.36 20.40 1.62
C GLY A 57 8.43 21.74 0.90
N LYS A 58 7.31 22.40 0.59
CA LYS A 58 7.33 23.80 0.14
C LYS A 58 7.54 24.78 1.29
N LEU A 59 8.12 25.92 0.98
CA LEU A 59 8.28 27.02 1.91
C LEU A 59 6.89 27.55 2.31
N PRO A 60 6.69 27.98 3.57
CA PRO A 60 5.41 28.47 4.06
C PRO A 60 5.03 29.74 3.29
N GLY A 61 3.76 30.12 3.22
CA GLY A 61 3.39 31.44 2.69
C GLY A 61 4.02 32.58 3.49
N ALA A 62 4.28 33.73 2.86
CA ALA A 62 4.94 34.87 3.50
C ALA A 62 4.26 35.31 4.81
N ALA A 63 2.92 35.35 4.85
CA ALA A 63 2.18 35.70 6.05
C ALA A 63 2.44 34.71 7.21
N ALA A 64 2.39 33.41 6.93
CA ALA A 64 2.67 32.39 7.94
C ALA A 64 4.10 32.50 8.48
N PHE A 65 5.08 32.74 7.59
CA PHE A 65 6.45 32.98 8.04
C PHE A 65 6.60 34.24 8.91
N ALA A 66 5.90 35.32 8.56
CA ALA A 66 5.89 36.54 9.38
C ALA A 66 5.28 36.30 10.77
N ASP A 67 4.21 35.51 10.85
CA ASP A 67 3.60 35.14 12.12
C ASP A 67 4.58 34.34 12.98
N CYS A 68 5.26 33.32 12.43
CA CYS A 68 6.27 32.55 13.15
C CYS A 68 7.41 33.41 13.71
N MET A 69 7.94 34.32 12.89
CA MET A 69 9.03 35.21 13.30
C MET A 69 8.55 36.21 14.37
N SER A 70 7.32 36.70 14.25
CA SER A 70 6.70 37.61 15.22
C SER A 70 6.46 36.93 16.57
N GLU A 71 5.98 35.69 16.56
CA GLU A 71 5.75 34.86 17.75
C GLU A 71 7.06 34.51 18.47
N ALA A 72 8.13 34.26 17.73
CA ALA A 72 9.46 34.06 18.29
C ALA A 72 10.14 35.35 18.78
N GLY A 73 9.51 36.52 18.57
CA GLY A 73 10.04 37.82 18.99
C GLY A 73 11.26 38.28 18.18
N ILE A 74 11.37 37.84 16.92
CA ILE A 74 12.47 38.17 16.02
C ILE A 74 12.09 39.40 15.18
N GLU A 75 12.99 40.37 15.03
CA GLU A 75 12.84 41.50 14.11
C GLU A 75 13.57 41.23 12.79
N ARG A 76 13.15 41.88 11.68
CA ARG A 76 13.77 41.67 10.36
C ARG A 76 15.27 41.97 10.33
N GLY A 77 15.76 42.86 11.19
CA GLY A 77 17.16 43.27 11.25
C GLY A 77 18.02 42.48 12.23
N ASP A 78 17.45 41.51 12.95
CA ASP A 78 18.20 40.70 13.92
C ASP A 78 19.14 39.74 13.19
N SER A 79 20.40 39.65 13.58
CA SER A 79 21.26 38.58 13.08
C SER A 79 20.88 37.26 13.75
N VAL A 80 20.59 36.21 12.97
CA VAL A 80 20.08 34.93 13.49
C VAL A 80 21.06 33.78 13.29
N VAL A 81 21.15 32.90 14.28
CA VAL A 81 21.88 31.62 14.19
C VAL A 81 20.87 30.49 14.32
N ALA A 82 20.66 29.71 13.26
CA ALA A 82 19.75 28.57 13.29
C ALA A 82 20.48 27.30 13.75
N VAL A 83 19.82 26.54 14.62
CA VAL A 83 20.32 25.27 15.16
C VAL A 83 19.23 24.20 15.14
N ASP A 84 19.63 22.96 14.85
CA ASP A 84 18.81 21.75 14.96
C ASP A 84 19.66 20.59 15.54
N ASP A 85 19.06 19.39 15.58
CA ASP A 85 19.67 18.10 15.90
C ASP A 85 19.68 17.13 14.71
N GLU A 86 19.40 17.62 13.49
CA GLU A 86 19.39 16.84 12.26
C GLU A 86 20.54 17.26 11.32
N ARG A 87 21.75 17.42 11.88
CA ARG A 87 22.96 17.79 11.13
C ARG A 87 22.79 19.06 10.28
N GLY A 88 21.98 20.01 10.74
CA GLY A 88 21.79 21.33 10.14
C GLY A 88 20.77 21.41 9.00
N VAL A 89 20.09 20.33 8.62
CA VAL A 89 19.19 20.33 7.45
C VAL A 89 17.95 21.21 7.65
N ASN A 90 17.29 21.13 8.80
CA ASN A 90 16.09 21.93 9.08
C ASN A 90 16.47 23.37 9.45
N ALA A 91 17.59 23.55 10.15
CA ALA A 91 18.16 24.86 10.41
C ALA A 91 18.51 25.59 9.11
N ALA A 92 19.15 24.93 8.15
CA ALA A 92 19.46 25.50 6.84
C ALA A 92 18.19 25.86 6.05
N ARG A 93 17.13 25.06 6.19
CA ARG A 93 15.83 25.34 5.58
C ARG A 93 15.18 26.60 6.15
N PHE A 94 15.25 26.80 7.47
CA PHE A 94 14.80 28.04 8.09
C PHE A 94 15.54 29.25 7.51
N LEU A 95 16.87 29.17 7.37
CA LEU A 95 17.68 30.25 6.78
C LEU A 95 17.36 30.48 5.29
N LEU A 96 17.12 29.42 4.51
CA LEU A 96 16.66 29.54 3.12
C LEU A 96 15.32 30.27 3.05
N THR A 97 14.38 29.92 3.95
CA THR A 97 13.07 30.54 4.06
C THR A 97 13.19 32.03 4.39
N ALA A 98 14.02 32.36 5.38
CA ALA A 98 14.33 33.74 5.76
C ALA A 98 14.94 34.54 4.59
N THR A 99 15.82 33.90 3.81
CA THR A 99 16.41 34.50 2.59
C THR A 99 15.33 34.82 1.56
N VAL A 100 14.45 33.86 1.26
CA VAL A 100 13.34 34.01 0.29
C VAL A 100 12.40 35.15 0.67
N TYR A 101 12.15 35.33 1.96
CA TYR A 101 11.26 36.36 2.50
C TYR A 101 11.96 37.66 2.92
N GLY A 102 13.24 37.81 2.56
CA GLY A 102 13.96 39.07 2.69
C GLY A 102 14.24 39.48 4.12
N HIS A 103 14.69 38.55 4.97
CA HIS A 103 15.32 38.91 6.23
C HIS A 103 16.53 39.85 6.00
N GLU A 104 16.67 40.90 6.80
CA GLU A 104 17.67 41.97 6.61
C GLU A 104 18.94 41.76 7.46
N GLY A 105 18.82 41.02 8.57
CA GLY A 105 19.94 40.63 9.42
C GLY A 105 20.83 39.55 8.81
N ASP A 106 22.01 39.35 9.38
CA ASP A 106 22.92 38.31 8.90
C ASP A 106 22.41 36.91 9.33
N LEU A 107 22.50 35.94 8.42
CA LEU A 107 21.99 34.57 8.59
C LEU A 107 23.14 33.60 8.83
N TYR A 108 23.07 32.81 9.90
CA TYR A 108 24.13 31.86 10.27
C TYR A 108 23.57 30.45 10.54
N LEU A 109 24.23 29.42 10.04
CA LEU A 109 24.01 28.02 10.38
C LEU A 109 25.06 27.57 11.39
N LEU A 110 24.65 26.93 12.49
CA LEU A 110 25.59 26.33 13.43
C LEU A 110 26.13 24.99 12.90
N ASP A 111 27.44 24.93 12.65
CA ASP A 111 28.12 23.74 12.14
C ASP A 111 28.05 22.58 13.14
N GLY A 112 27.59 21.40 12.69
CA GLY A 112 27.36 20.23 13.55
C GLY A 112 26.19 20.36 14.54
N GLY A 113 25.41 21.44 14.48
CA GLY A 113 24.19 21.62 15.26
C GLY A 113 24.38 21.56 16.79
N LEU A 114 23.34 21.10 17.49
CA LEU A 114 23.33 21.03 18.95
C LEU A 114 24.33 20.01 19.51
N GLU A 115 24.62 18.94 18.77
CA GLU A 115 25.59 17.92 19.17
C GLU A 115 26.99 18.53 19.27
N ALA A 116 27.44 19.25 18.24
CA ALA A 116 28.73 19.95 18.26
C ALA A 116 28.79 21.04 19.35
N TRP A 117 27.67 21.70 19.66
CA TRP A 117 27.61 22.63 20.78
C TRP A 117 27.91 21.94 22.12
N LEU A 118 27.26 20.81 22.39
CA LEU A 118 27.43 20.04 23.62
C LEU A 118 28.84 19.45 23.78
N GLU A 119 29.46 19.07 22.65
CA GLU A 119 30.83 18.53 22.64
C GLU A 119 31.89 19.61 22.91
N GLU A 120 31.73 20.79 22.32
CA GLU A 120 32.78 21.84 22.34
C GLU A 120 32.63 22.84 23.49
N ILE A 121 31.39 23.18 23.82
CA ILE A 121 31.08 24.16 24.84
C ILE A 121 30.65 23.37 26.07
N GLU A 122 31.54 23.28 27.06
CA GLU A 122 31.26 22.69 28.39
C GLU A 122 30.22 23.55 29.17
N ALA A 123 29.06 23.82 28.59
CA ALA A 123 27.95 24.59 29.15
C ALA A 123 26.67 23.75 29.16
N ASP A 124 25.96 23.81 30.27
CA ASP A 124 24.67 23.13 30.41
C ASP A 124 23.62 23.75 29.47
N LEU A 125 22.78 22.89 28.89
CA LEU A 125 21.57 23.35 28.22
C LEU A 125 20.60 23.94 29.24
N GLU A 126 19.90 24.99 28.83
CA GLU A 126 18.81 25.55 29.62
C GLU A 126 17.59 24.64 29.47
N THR A 127 16.98 24.24 30.59
CA THR A 127 15.68 23.53 30.59
C THR A 127 14.65 24.44 31.26
N ALA A 128 13.43 24.47 30.74
CA ALA A 128 12.37 25.22 31.40
C ALA A 128 12.03 24.54 32.75
N ALA A 129 11.90 25.33 33.82
CA ALA A 129 11.30 24.81 35.05
C ALA A 129 9.83 24.46 34.76
N PRO A 130 9.31 23.30 35.21
CA PRO A 130 7.92 22.94 34.95
C PRO A 130 6.97 24.02 35.48
N GLY A 131 6.22 24.67 34.58
CA GLY A 131 5.19 25.67 34.90
C GLY A 131 5.56 27.15 34.75
N THR A 132 6.69 27.52 34.14
CA THR A 132 6.96 28.93 33.76
C THR A 132 6.72 29.16 32.27
N GLU A 133 5.52 29.60 31.89
CA GLU A 133 5.28 30.17 30.57
C GLU A 133 5.98 31.54 30.49
N SER A 134 7.05 31.60 29.71
CA SER A 134 7.63 32.84 29.22
C SER A 134 6.83 33.26 27.99
N THR A 135 5.87 34.16 28.12
CA THR A 135 5.20 34.73 26.93
C THR A 135 6.22 35.55 26.14
N PRO A 136 6.60 35.16 24.91
CA PRO A 136 7.56 35.92 24.13
C PRO A 136 7.02 37.33 23.84
N THR A 137 7.92 38.30 23.74
CA THR A 137 7.53 39.66 23.33
C THR A 137 7.30 39.64 21.83
N LEU A 138 6.04 39.69 21.41
CA LEU A 138 5.68 39.72 20.00
C LEU A 138 6.33 40.93 19.30
N THR A 139 6.98 40.68 18.17
CA THR A 139 7.50 41.72 17.28
C THR A 139 6.53 41.98 16.12
N ALA A 140 6.78 43.03 15.34
CA ALA A 140 6.06 43.29 14.09
C ALA A 140 6.97 42.86 12.92
N TYR A 141 6.98 41.56 12.60
CA TYR A 141 7.73 41.05 11.46
C TYR A 141 6.89 41.19 10.18
N GLU A 142 7.48 41.73 9.12
CA GLU A 142 6.86 41.77 7.78
C GLU A 142 7.65 40.85 6.84
N ALA A 143 6.96 39.94 6.17
CA ALA A 143 7.55 39.07 5.18
C ALA A 143 6.89 39.30 3.82
N ALA A 144 7.72 39.40 2.79
CA ALA A 144 7.28 39.39 1.40
C ALA A 144 8.32 38.62 0.58
N ARG A 145 7.87 37.79 -0.36
CA ARG A 145 8.79 37.09 -1.25
C ARG A 145 9.58 38.13 -2.03
N ARG A 146 10.92 38.02 -2.00
CA ARG A 146 11.78 38.92 -2.76
C ARG A 146 11.58 38.71 -4.26
N ASP A 147 11.66 39.78 -5.05
CA ASP A 147 11.63 39.71 -6.51
C ASP A 147 12.82 38.89 -7.07
N ASP A 148 13.95 38.90 -6.35
CA ASP A 148 15.18 38.16 -6.65
C ASP A 148 15.33 36.89 -5.79
N ALA A 149 14.23 36.36 -5.24
CA ALA A 149 14.27 35.13 -4.45
C ALA A 149 14.89 33.98 -5.27
N PRO A 150 15.77 33.14 -4.66
CA PRO A 150 16.53 32.09 -5.35
C PRO A 150 15.68 30.86 -5.70
N ILE A 151 14.44 31.05 -6.16
CA ILE A 151 13.50 30.00 -6.54
C ILE A 151 13.32 30.04 -8.05
N VAL A 152 13.45 28.88 -8.68
CA VAL A 152 13.05 28.68 -10.08
C VAL A 152 11.77 27.86 -10.14
N ASP A 153 10.93 28.17 -11.12
CA ASP A 153 9.82 27.31 -11.52
C ASP A 153 10.31 26.23 -12.50
N ARG A 154 9.38 25.37 -12.93
CA ARG A 154 9.69 24.29 -13.87
C ARG A 154 10.29 24.78 -15.18
N GLU A 155 9.75 25.85 -15.77
CA GLU A 155 10.27 26.44 -17.02
C GLU A 155 11.74 26.86 -16.83
N GLY A 156 12.07 27.42 -15.66
CA GLY A 156 13.44 27.75 -15.28
C GLY A 156 14.37 26.54 -15.15
N VAL A 157 13.85 25.38 -14.75
CA VAL A 157 14.61 24.11 -14.68
C VAL A 157 14.77 23.47 -16.05
N GLU A 158 13.74 23.48 -16.89
CA GLU A 158 13.81 23.00 -18.27
C GLU A 158 14.87 23.79 -19.05
N ALA A 159 14.89 25.11 -18.92
CA ALA A 159 15.93 25.96 -19.50
C ALA A 159 17.33 25.64 -18.95
N ALA A 160 17.44 25.33 -17.65
CA ALA A 160 18.69 24.93 -17.02
C ALA A 160 19.23 23.62 -17.61
N VAL A 161 18.37 22.60 -17.79
CA VAL A 161 18.72 21.30 -18.39
C VAL A 161 19.19 21.45 -19.85
N GLU A 162 18.65 22.41 -20.59
CA GLU A 162 19.07 22.70 -21.97
C GLU A 162 20.47 23.36 -22.07
N GLY A 163 21.13 23.61 -20.93
CA GLY A 163 22.54 24.04 -20.85
C GLY A 163 22.74 25.46 -20.31
N ASP A 164 21.71 26.08 -19.73
CA ASP A 164 21.81 27.43 -19.12
C ASP A 164 22.24 27.40 -17.64
N ALA A 165 22.30 26.21 -17.01
CA ALA A 165 22.78 26.06 -15.63
C ALA A 165 23.27 24.63 -15.34
N VAL A 166 24.00 24.47 -14.22
CA VAL A 166 24.31 23.17 -13.62
C VAL A 166 23.16 22.79 -12.69
N VAL A 167 22.36 21.80 -13.10
CA VAL A 167 21.31 21.23 -12.25
C VAL A 167 21.96 20.23 -11.31
N VAL A 168 21.72 20.34 -10.00
CA VAL A 168 22.36 19.50 -8.98
C VAL A 168 21.31 18.76 -8.16
N ASP A 169 21.43 17.44 -8.13
CA ASP A 169 20.62 16.54 -7.33
C ASP A 169 21.26 16.34 -5.96
N THR A 170 20.61 16.83 -4.91
CA THR A 170 21.17 16.78 -3.55
C THR A 170 20.84 15.50 -2.79
N ARG A 171 20.34 14.47 -3.47
CA ARG A 171 19.96 13.17 -2.88
C ARG A 171 21.09 12.15 -2.94
N THR A 172 20.89 11.00 -2.31
CA THR A 172 21.88 9.93 -2.31
C THR A 172 22.14 9.42 -3.73
N ALA A 173 23.30 8.80 -3.96
CA ALA A 173 23.64 8.24 -5.27
C ALA A 173 22.65 7.15 -5.71
N ALA A 174 22.15 6.36 -4.76
CA ALA A 174 21.12 5.34 -5.02
C ALA A 174 19.79 5.96 -5.49
N GLU A 175 19.35 7.07 -4.88
CA GLU A 175 18.14 7.79 -5.32
C GLU A 175 18.34 8.43 -6.71
N TYR A 176 19.53 8.96 -6.99
CA TYR A 176 19.88 9.53 -8.29
C TYR A 176 19.84 8.48 -9.43
N ASP A 177 20.46 7.32 -9.21
CA ASP A 177 20.52 6.24 -10.20
C ASP A 177 19.13 5.69 -10.56
N GLN A 178 18.16 5.78 -9.63
CA GLN A 178 16.78 5.35 -9.84
C GLN A 178 16.01 6.30 -10.76
N SER A 179 16.10 7.60 -10.50
CA SER A 179 15.44 8.64 -11.30
C SER A 179 16.05 9.99 -10.94
N HIS A 180 16.30 10.82 -11.94
CA HIS A 180 16.84 12.17 -11.76
C HIS A 180 16.37 13.06 -12.90
N ILE A 181 16.44 14.38 -12.69
CA ILE A 181 16.20 15.36 -13.76
C ILE A 181 17.31 15.16 -14.81
N PRO A 182 16.98 15.01 -16.11
CA PRO A 182 17.98 14.72 -17.13
C PRO A 182 19.16 15.69 -17.11
N GLY A 183 20.39 15.16 -17.17
CA GLY A 183 21.61 15.97 -17.18
C GLY A 183 22.02 16.57 -15.83
N ALA A 184 21.30 16.28 -14.74
CA ALA A 184 21.68 16.71 -13.41
C ALA A 184 23.03 16.11 -12.96
N VAL A 185 23.72 16.81 -12.07
CA VAL A 185 24.92 16.37 -11.38
C VAL A 185 24.53 15.81 -10.02
N GLN A 186 24.92 14.57 -9.72
CA GLN A 186 24.71 13.99 -8.40
C GLN A 186 25.66 14.62 -7.38
N LEU A 187 25.13 15.17 -6.28
CA LEU A 187 25.88 15.63 -5.10
C LEU A 187 25.00 15.53 -3.84
N GLY A 188 24.94 14.35 -3.24
CA GLY A 188 24.23 14.14 -1.98
C GLY A 188 24.69 15.12 -0.89
N TRP A 189 23.74 15.74 -0.18
CA TRP A 189 24.05 16.75 0.84
C TRP A 189 24.97 16.21 1.94
N GLU A 190 24.88 14.92 2.28
CA GLU A 190 25.75 14.24 3.24
C GLU A 190 27.22 14.21 2.78
N ALA A 191 27.49 14.29 1.48
CA ALA A 191 28.86 14.28 0.96
C ALA A 191 29.66 15.53 1.36
N LEU A 192 28.98 16.59 1.80
CA LEU A 192 29.56 17.84 2.31
C LEU A 192 29.98 17.72 3.79
N LEU A 193 29.60 16.63 4.46
CA LEU A 193 29.82 16.42 5.89
C LEU A 193 30.89 15.37 6.17
N GLU A 194 31.55 15.50 7.31
CA GLU A 194 32.35 14.45 7.92
C GLU A 194 31.42 13.37 8.53
N ASP A 195 31.63 12.10 8.17
CA ASP A 195 30.72 11.00 8.54
C ASP A 195 30.58 10.81 10.06
N GLU A 196 31.66 11.02 10.81
CA GLU A 196 31.73 10.77 12.26
C GLU A 196 31.14 11.91 13.10
N THR A 197 31.30 13.16 12.65
CA THR A 197 30.99 14.36 13.45
C THR A 197 29.75 15.10 12.95
N GLY A 198 29.29 14.83 11.72
CA GLY A 198 28.19 15.56 11.11
C GLY A 198 28.50 17.04 10.81
N ARG A 199 29.77 17.45 10.91
CA ARG A 199 30.25 18.81 10.61
C ARG A 199 30.64 18.95 9.16
N LEU A 200 30.73 20.18 8.67
CA LEU A 200 31.25 20.42 7.32
C LEU A 200 32.70 19.97 7.19
N LYS A 201 33.00 19.39 6.02
CA LYS A 201 34.39 19.13 5.62
C LYS A 201 35.18 20.45 5.53
N PRO A 202 36.52 20.40 5.66
CA PRO A 202 37.38 21.54 5.39
C PRO A 202 37.09 22.19 4.02
N GLU A 203 37.19 23.52 3.97
CA GLU A 203 36.87 24.32 2.77
C GLU A 203 37.60 23.82 1.51
N ASP A 204 38.87 23.45 1.63
CA ASP A 204 39.67 22.94 0.51
C ASP A 204 39.22 21.55 0.02
N GLU A 205 38.68 20.71 0.90
CA GLU A 205 38.05 19.45 0.54
C GLU A 205 36.69 19.65 -0.14
N LEU A 206 35.89 20.60 0.33
CA LEU A 206 34.62 20.98 -0.29
C LEU A 206 34.82 21.56 -1.69
N GLU A 207 35.77 22.49 -1.84
CA GLU A 207 36.13 23.06 -3.14
C GLU A 207 36.59 21.97 -4.12
N SER A 208 37.42 21.03 -3.65
CA SER A 208 37.89 19.91 -4.47
C SER A 208 36.74 18.98 -4.87
N LEU A 209 35.83 18.65 -3.94
CA LEU A 209 34.66 17.82 -4.20
C LEU A 209 33.74 18.46 -5.25
N LEU A 210 33.45 19.76 -5.12
CA LEU A 210 32.60 20.49 -6.06
C LEU A 210 33.22 20.55 -7.46
N ALA A 211 34.52 20.84 -7.53
CA ALA A 211 35.26 20.86 -8.79
C ALA A 211 35.28 19.47 -9.49
N ASP A 212 35.43 18.39 -8.73
CA ASP A 212 35.40 17.02 -9.24
C ASP A 212 34.01 16.62 -9.78
N ARG A 213 32.93 17.25 -9.26
CA ARG A 213 31.57 17.10 -9.78
C ARG A 213 31.24 18.06 -10.92
N GLY A 214 32.19 18.92 -11.31
CA GLY A 214 31.99 19.90 -12.39
C GLY A 214 31.14 21.09 -11.98
N ILE A 215 31.11 21.45 -10.69
CA ILE A 215 30.41 22.60 -10.14
C ILE A 215 31.44 23.69 -9.83
N ALA A 216 31.39 24.83 -10.51
CA ALA A 216 32.32 25.94 -10.36
C ALA A 216 31.66 27.18 -9.73
N PRO A 217 32.41 28.05 -9.02
CA PRO A 217 31.87 29.24 -8.36
C PRO A 217 31.09 30.22 -9.26
N ASP A 218 31.47 30.29 -10.54
CA ASP A 218 30.85 31.19 -11.53
C ASP A 218 29.63 30.56 -12.24
N ASP A 219 29.31 29.29 -11.97
CA ASP A 219 28.19 28.61 -12.61
C ASP A 219 26.85 29.14 -12.11
N ARG A 220 25.85 29.16 -13.00
CA ARG A 220 24.45 29.19 -12.56
C ARG A 220 24.11 27.80 -12.04
N ILE A 221 23.65 27.67 -10.81
CA ILE A 221 23.36 26.40 -10.15
C ILE A 221 21.87 26.33 -9.81
N VAL A 222 21.24 25.19 -10.12
CA VAL A 222 19.86 24.90 -9.73
C VAL A 222 19.82 23.63 -8.90
N LEU A 223 19.50 23.75 -7.61
CA LEU A 223 19.42 22.62 -6.69
C LEU A 223 18.02 22.00 -6.69
N TYR A 224 17.94 20.67 -6.56
CA TYR A 224 16.70 19.96 -6.25
C TYR A 224 16.93 18.73 -5.37
N CYS A 225 15.88 18.24 -4.70
CA CYS A 225 15.90 16.94 -4.02
C CYS A 225 14.57 16.20 -4.22
N ASN A 226 13.96 15.63 -3.17
CA ASN A 226 12.60 15.08 -3.26
C ASN A 226 11.56 16.18 -3.02
N THR A 227 11.73 17.01 -1.98
CA THR A 227 10.74 18.01 -1.51
C THR A 227 11.41 19.28 -0.95
N ALA A 228 12.45 19.79 -1.59
CA ALA A 228 13.21 20.98 -1.18
C ALA A 228 13.78 21.04 0.27
N ARG A 229 13.71 19.96 1.06
CA ARG A 229 14.33 19.86 2.39
C ARG A 229 15.84 19.79 2.31
N ARG A 230 16.38 18.68 1.79
CA ARG A 230 17.82 18.37 1.76
C ARG A 230 18.66 19.41 1.00
N LEU A 231 18.09 19.99 -0.06
CA LEU A 231 18.78 21.01 -0.85
C LEU A 231 19.07 22.28 -0.06
N SER A 232 18.34 22.54 1.03
CA SER A 232 18.52 23.75 1.83
C SER A 232 19.90 23.78 2.50
N HIS A 233 20.38 22.62 2.94
CA HIS A 233 21.74 22.48 3.48
C HIS A 233 22.79 22.80 2.42
N THR A 234 22.70 22.14 1.25
CA THR A 234 23.60 22.40 0.12
C THR A 234 23.58 23.86 -0.33
N TYR A 235 22.40 24.51 -0.33
CA TYR A 235 22.28 25.94 -0.62
C TYR A 235 23.13 26.76 0.35
N VAL A 236 22.96 26.59 1.66
CA VAL A 236 23.72 27.35 2.66
C VAL A 236 25.23 27.12 2.53
N VAL A 237 25.66 25.88 2.28
CA VAL A 237 27.09 25.57 2.10
C VAL A 237 27.66 26.26 0.86
N LEU A 238 26.97 26.19 -0.29
CA LEU A 238 27.43 26.87 -1.50
C LEU A 238 27.50 28.39 -1.32
N ARG A 239 26.50 28.98 -0.64
CA ARG A 239 26.49 30.41 -0.30
C ARG A 239 27.66 30.79 0.62
N HIS A 240 27.97 29.96 1.61
CA HIS A 240 29.09 30.14 2.52
C HIS A 240 30.44 30.11 1.78
N LEU A 241 30.59 29.20 0.80
CA LEU A 241 31.77 29.09 -0.07
C LEU A 241 31.85 30.20 -1.15
N GLY A 242 30.90 31.14 -1.19
CA GLY A 242 30.91 32.27 -2.11
C GLY A 242 30.30 32.00 -3.50
N TYR A 243 29.52 30.93 -3.66
CA TYR A 243 28.79 30.68 -4.92
C TYR A 243 27.60 31.64 -5.01
N GLU A 244 27.69 32.64 -5.89
CA GLU A 244 26.74 33.75 -5.94
C GLU A 244 25.46 33.45 -6.72
N ASN A 245 25.48 32.48 -7.65
CA ASN A 245 24.37 32.22 -8.57
C ASN A 245 23.70 30.86 -8.30
N VAL A 246 23.16 30.70 -7.10
CA VAL A 246 22.49 29.46 -6.66
C VAL A 246 21.00 29.71 -6.53
N ALA A 247 20.20 28.95 -7.27
CA ALA A 247 18.76 28.88 -7.14
C ALA A 247 18.33 27.43 -6.83
N PHE A 248 17.07 27.23 -6.48
CA PHE A 248 16.52 25.90 -6.24
C PHE A 248 15.12 25.73 -6.83
N TYR A 249 14.81 24.49 -7.19
CA TYR A 249 13.50 24.08 -7.66
C TYR A 249 12.69 23.51 -6.49
N GLU A 250 11.76 24.33 -6.00
CA GLU A 250 10.95 23.99 -4.82
C GLU A 250 10.10 22.73 -5.04
N GLY A 251 9.51 22.58 -6.24
CA GLY A 251 8.75 21.38 -6.64
C GLY A 251 9.60 20.11 -6.65
N SER A 252 10.92 20.23 -6.85
CA SER A 252 11.89 19.14 -6.76
C SER A 252 11.55 17.96 -7.68
N LEU A 253 12.15 16.78 -7.46
CA LEU A 253 11.90 15.63 -8.34
C LEU A 253 10.43 15.18 -8.31
N THR A 254 9.73 15.34 -7.18
CA THR A 254 8.31 14.98 -7.08
C THR A 254 7.46 15.74 -8.09
N ASP A 255 7.64 17.06 -8.21
CA ASP A 255 6.96 17.88 -9.22
C ASP A 255 7.43 17.52 -10.64
N TRP A 256 8.74 17.31 -10.84
CA TRP A 256 9.30 16.94 -12.14
C TRP A 256 8.67 15.66 -12.71
N VAL A 257 8.63 14.61 -11.88
CA VAL A 257 8.16 13.27 -12.26
C VAL A 257 6.64 13.21 -12.34
N ARG A 258 5.91 13.88 -11.44
CA ARG A 258 4.44 13.95 -11.51
C ARG A 258 3.98 14.62 -12.80
N ALA A 259 4.61 15.72 -13.20
CA ALA A 259 4.24 16.44 -14.42
C ALA A 259 4.65 15.73 -15.73
N GLU A 260 5.64 14.82 -15.67
CA GLU A 260 6.02 13.97 -16.82
C GLU A 260 5.25 12.64 -16.86
N ALA A 261 4.63 12.23 -15.75
CA ALA A 261 3.65 11.17 -15.77
C ALA A 261 2.36 11.71 -16.41
N PRO A 262 1.90 11.18 -17.55
CA PRO A 262 0.58 11.55 -18.05
C PRO A 262 -0.43 11.27 -16.93
N GLU A 263 -1.18 12.28 -16.50
CA GLU A 263 -2.32 12.08 -15.63
C GLU A 263 -3.36 11.30 -16.44
N TRP A 264 -3.64 10.07 -16.01
CA TRP A 264 -4.55 9.19 -16.75
C TRP A 264 -5.93 9.25 -16.15
N ASP A 265 -6.85 9.74 -16.95
CA ASP A 265 -8.27 9.68 -16.67
C ASP A 265 -8.81 8.27 -17.03
N PRO A 266 -9.28 7.47 -16.05
CA PRO A 266 -9.82 6.14 -16.31
C PRO A 266 -11.05 6.17 -17.23
N VAL A 267 -11.86 7.23 -17.17
CA VAL A 267 -13.04 7.42 -18.03
C VAL A 267 -12.59 7.67 -19.46
N ASP A 268 -11.59 8.53 -19.65
CA ASP A 268 -11.04 8.79 -20.99
C ASP A 268 -10.36 7.55 -21.57
N LEU A 269 -9.60 6.82 -20.75
CA LEU A 269 -8.98 5.56 -21.18
C LEU A 269 -10.03 4.52 -21.59
N LYS A 270 -11.10 4.32 -20.80
CA LYS A 270 -12.20 3.40 -21.14
C LYS A 270 -12.83 3.80 -22.47
N ARG A 271 -13.08 5.11 -22.68
CA ARG A 271 -13.61 5.67 -23.94
C ARG A 271 -12.68 5.43 -25.14
N GLN A 272 -11.36 5.65 -24.97
CA GLN A 272 -10.38 5.41 -26.03
C GLN A 272 -10.31 3.93 -26.41
N VAL A 273 -10.24 3.03 -25.43
CA VAL A 273 -10.19 1.58 -25.66
C VAL A 273 -11.46 1.10 -26.35
N ARG A 274 -12.63 1.60 -25.95
CA ARG A 274 -13.91 1.31 -26.61
C ARG A 274 -13.88 1.68 -28.09
N ALA A 275 -13.30 2.84 -28.44
CA ALA A 275 -13.18 3.25 -29.84
C ALA A 275 -12.28 2.32 -30.66
N TYR A 276 -11.21 1.78 -30.07
CA TYR A 276 -10.33 0.83 -30.77
C TYR A 276 -10.90 -0.56 -30.89
N ALA A 277 -11.72 -1.02 -29.93
CA ALA A 277 -12.47 -2.27 -30.04
C ALA A 277 -13.25 -2.33 -31.37
N ASP A 278 -13.91 -1.22 -31.74
CA ASP A 278 -14.67 -1.08 -32.98
C ASP A 278 -13.83 -0.78 -34.22
N ALA A 279 -12.66 -0.15 -34.05
CA ALA A 279 -11.92 0.53 -35.13
C ALA A 279 -10.46 0.09 -35.30
N GLY A 280 -10.16 -1.20 -35.09
CA GLY A 280 -8.86 -1.79 -35.46
C GLY A 280 -8.27 -2.76 -34.45
N GLY A 281 -8.90 -2.93 -33.29
CA GLY A 281 -8.54 -3.92 -32.30
C GLY A 281 -7.24 -3.62 -31.57
N PHE A 282 -6.66 -4.66 -30.99
CA PHE A 282 -5.51 -4.56 -30.10
C PHE A 282 -4.28 -3.87 -30.74
N ASP A 283 -3.91 -4.29 -31.95
CA ASP A 283 -2.70 -3.77 -32.60
C ASP A 283 -2.84 -2.29 -33.00
N ALA A 284 -4.04 -1.83 -33.36
CA ALA A 284 -4.30 -0.42 -33.66
C ALA A 284 -4.21 0.46 -32.41
N MET A 285 -4.78 -0.02 -31.29
CA MET A 285 -4.69 0.66 -30.00
C MET A 285 -3.23 0.85 -29.57
N VAL A 286 -2.41 -0.20 -29.63
CA VAL A 286 -1.00 -0.12 -29.24
C VAL A 286 -0.20 0.77 -30.20
N ALA A 287 -0.51 0.74 -31.50
CA ALA A 287 0.18 1.58 -32.48
C ALA A 287 -0.05 3.08 -32.26
N GLU A 288 -1.25 3.47 -31.82
CA GLU A 288 -1.61 4.89 -31.60
C GLU A 288 -1.31 5.36 -30.18
N LEU A 289 -1.60 4.55 -29.16
CA LEU A 289 -1.42 4.92 -27.74
C LEU A 289 -0.04 4.55 -27.17
N GLY A 290 0.74 3.77 -27.90
CA GLY A 290 2.05 3.25 -27.47
C GLY A 290 1.95 2.00 -26.58
N GLU A 291 3.06 1.28 -26.42
CA GLU A 291 3.14 0.05 -25.61
C GLU A 291 2.86 0.30 -24.11
N ASP A 292 3.15 1.50 -23.61
CA ASP A 292 2.93 1.85 -22.20
C ASP A 292 1.45 1.79 -21.79
N VAL A 293 0.52 1.89 -22.75
CA VAL A 293 -0.92 1.73 -22.52
C VAL A 293 -1.25 0.42 -21.83
N LEU A 294 -0.50 -0.66 -22.09
CA LEU A 294 -0.74 -1.99 -21.51
C LEU A 294 -0.68 -1.98 -19.98
N ASN A 295 0.18 -1.13 -19.40
CA ASN A 295 0.25 -0.96 -17.96
C ASN A 295 -0.91 -0.13 -17.41
N ARG A 296 -1.50 0.75 -18.24
CA ARG A 296 -2.58 1.67 -17.89
C ARG A 296 -3.96 1.05 -18.01
N LEU A 297 -4.15 0.07 -18.90
CA LEU A 297 -5.36 -0.75 -19.00
C LEU A 297 -5.82 -1.32 -17.65
N LYS A 298 -4.90 -1.46 -16.68
CA LYS A 298 -5.22 -1.84 -15.30
C LYS A 298 -6.22 -0.88 -14.64
N LEU A 299 -6.24 0.40 -14.98
CA LEU A 299 -7.20 1.38 -14.44
C LEU A 299 -8.64 1.12 -14.89
N ILE A 300 -8.84 0.36 -15.95
CA ILE A 300 -10.16 -0.01 -16.49
C ILE A 300 -10.44 -1.51 -16.35
N GLY A 301 -9.72 -2.17 -15.43
CA GLY A 301 -9.95 -3.57 -15.07
C GLY A 301 -9.27 -4.59 -16.00
N LEU A 302 -8.43 -4.14 -16.94
CA LEU A 302 -7.76 -5.00 -17.92
C LEU A 302 -6.28 -5.21 -17.58
N TYR A 303 -5.87 -6.46 -17.43
CA TYR A 303 -4.46 -6.85 -17.32
C TYR A 303 -4.04 -7.61 -18.56
N HIS A 304 -2.99 -7.16 -19.23
CA HIS A 304 -2.33 -7.98 -20.24
C HIS A 304 -1.80 -9.26 -19.58
N GLN A 305 -2.22 -10.43 -20.09
CA GLN A 305 -1.77 -11.73 -19.59
C GLN A 305 -0.51 -12.20 -20.35
N LYS A 306 -0.10 -13.47 -20.18
CA LYS A 306 1.10 -13.99 -20.88
C LYS A 306 0.96 -14.01 -22.39
N GLN A 307 -0.24 -14.30 -22.87
CA GLN A 307 -0.56 -14.40 -24.29
C GLN A 307 -0.86 -13.01 -24.84
N ARG A 308 -0.02 -12.57 -25.80
CA ARG A 308 -0.13 -11.25 -26.40
C ARG A 308 -1.49 -11.05 -27.07
N GLY A 309 -2.13 -9.91 -26.81
CA GLY A 309 -3.45 -9.56 -27.34
C GLY A 309 -4.63 -10.13 -26.55
N TYR A 310 -4.37 -10.84 -25.46
CA TYR A 310 -5.37 -11.33 -24.53
C TYR A 310 -5.21 -10.68 -23.16
N PHE A 311 -6.31 -10.60 -22.44
CA PHE A 311 -6.41 -9.85 -21.20
C PHE A 311 -7.20 -10.64 -20.15
N MET A 312 -6.80 -10.45 -18.90
CA MET A 312 -7.67 -10.68 -17.76
C MET A 312 -8.56 -9.45 -17.60
N LEU A 313 -9.87 -9.66 -17.46
CA LEU A 313 -10.85 -8.65 -17.08
C LEU A 313 -11.26 -8.88 -15.62
N ARG A 314 -11.30 -7.81 -14.83
CA ARG A 314 -11.79 -7.84 -13.45
C ARG A 314 -12.95 -6.85 -13.25
N THR A 315 -14.00 -7.32 -12.60
CA THR A 315 -15.13 -6.50 -12.16
C THR A 315 -14.80 -5.74 -10.87
N ARG A 316 -15.62 -4.75 -10.51
CA ARG A 316 -15.62 -4.12 -9.19
C ARG A 316 -16.97 -4.42 -8.53
N ALA A 317 -16.96 -5.21 -7.46
CA ALA A 317 -18.17 -5.59 -6.72
C ALA A 317 -18.04 -5.13 -5.26
N PRO A 318 -18.50 -3.90 -4.92
CA PRO A 318 -18.36 -3.35 -3.58
C PRO A 318 -18.95 -4.28 -2.52
N GLY A 319 -18.15 -4.65 -1.51
CA GLY A 319 -18.57 -5.58 -0.46
C GLY A 319 -18.83 -7.01 -0.96
N GLY A 320 -18.53 -7.30 -2.23
CA GLY A 320 -18.81 -8.58 -2.86
C GLY A 320 -20.26 -8.82 -3.26
N ILE A 321 -21.13 -7.82 -3.17
CA ILE A 321 -22.56 -8.00 -3.40
C ILE A 321 -22.87 -7.84 -4.89
N LEU A 322 -23.62 -8.80 -5.42
CA LEU A 322 -24.10 -8.81 -6.80
C LEU A 322 -25.60 -9.09 -6.79
N THR A 323 -26.33 -8.43 -7.69
CA THR A 323 -27.68 -8.88 -8.03
C THR A 323 -27.61 -10.14 -8.90
N ALA A 324 -28.67 -10.94 -8.92
CA ALA A 324 -28.81 -12.09 -9.79
C ALA A 324 -28.68 -11.69 -11.27
N GLU A 325 -29.19 -10.52 -11.66
CA GLU A 325 -29.05 -10.03 -13.03
C GLU A 325 -27.57 -9.76 -13.39
N GLN A 326 -26.82 -9.13 -12.49
CA GLN A 326 -25.38 -8.89 -12.66
C GLN A 326 -24.60 -10.21 -12.70
N ALA A 327 -24.86 -11.13 -11.78
CA ALA A 327 -24.19 -12.43 -11.73
C ALA A 327 -24.46 -13.25 -13.00
N ARG A 328 -25.71 -13.25 -13.49
CA ARG A 328 -26.09 -13.90 -14.75
C ARG A 328 -25.30 -13.32 -15.94
N VAL A 329 -25.24 -12.00 -16.07
CA VAL A 329 -24.49 -11.35 -17.16
C VAL A 329 -22.98 -11.66 -17.06
N ILE A 330 -22.40 -11.68 -15.86
CA ILE A 330 -21.01 -12.09 -15.67
C ILE A 330 -20.79 -13.54 -16.14
N GLY A 331 -21.70 -14.45 -15.80
CA GLY A 331 -21.66 -15.85 -16.22
C GLY A 331 -21.76 -16.00 -17.74
N GLU A 332 -22.71 -15.31 -18.37
CA GLU A 332 -22.89 -15.28 -19.83
C GLU A 332 -21.65 -14.71 -20.54
N VAL A 333 -21.05 -13.64 -20.01
CA VAL A 333 -19.82 -13.06 -20.57
C VAL A 333 -18.65 -14.04 -20.43
N ALA A 334 -18.52 -14.74 -19.30
CA ALA A 334 -17.48 -15.75 -19.14
C ALA A 334 -17.67 -16.91 -20.13
N ASP A 335 -18.88 -17.44 -20.25
CA ASP A 335 -19.17 -18.54 -21.18
C ASP A 335 -18.98 -18.12 -22.65
N GLU A 336 -19.23 -16.86 -23.02
CA GLU A 336 -19.09 -16.43 -24.42
C GLU A 336 -17.67 -15.97 -24.78
N PHE A 337 -17.06 -15.13 -23.94
CA PHE A 337 -15.84 -14.39 -24.29
C PHE A 337 -14.58 -14.88 -23.58
N ALA A 338 -14.70 -15.54 -22.41
CA ALA A 338 -13.54 -16.00 -21.65
C ALA A 338 -13.04 -17.38 -22.13
N ARG A 339 -12.89 -17.52 -23.45
CA ARG A 339 -12.57 -18.78 -24.11
C ARG A 339 -11.16 -18.83 -24.70
N ALA A 340 -10.41 -19.87 -24.38
CA ALA A 340 -9.10 -20.10 -24.98
C ALA A 340 -9.25 -20.32 -26.49
N PRO A 341 -8.44 -19.66 -27.34
CA PRO A 341 -8.45 -19.92 -28.77
C PRO A 341 -7.78 -21.26 -29.09
N GLU A 342 -8.11 -21.88 -30.23
CA GLU A 342 -7.53 -23.15 -30.68
C GLU A 342 -5.99 -23.14 -30.70
N ALA A 343 -5.39 -21.98 -31.02
CA ALA A 343 -3.93 -21.81 -31.05
C ALA A 343 -3.26 -21.99 -29.67
N TYR A 344 -4.01 -21.83 -28.58
CA TYR A 344 -3.57 -22.07 -27.21
C TYR A 344 -4.22 -23.31 -26.58
N GLY A 345 -4.77 -24.22 -27.40
CA GLY A 345 -5.34 -25.49 -26.95
C GLY A 345 -6.86 -25.52 -26.83
N GLY A 346 -7.53 -24.38 -27.02
CA GLY A 346 -9.00 -24.32 -26.91
C GLY A 346 -9.49 -24.87 -25.56
N PRO A 347 -10.60 -25.61 -25.55
CA PRO A 347 -11.12 -26.22 -24.33
C PRO A 347 -10.20 -27.21 -23.63
N ASP A 348 -9.20 -27.76 -24.34
CA ASP A 348 -8.23 -28.69 -23.76
C ASP A 348 -7.07 -27.96 -23.05
N GLN A 349 -7.01 -26.61 -23.12
CA GLN A 349 -5.98 -25.81 -22.45
C GLN A 349 -6.03 -25.98 -20.94
N ASN A 350 -7.23 -26.04 -20.36
CA ASN A 350 -7.42 -26.30 -18.94
C ASN A 350 -8.04 -27.70 -18.75
N PRO A 351 -7.27 -28.68 -18.25
CA PRO A 351 -7.73 -30.06 -18.16
C PRO A 351 -8.70 -30.34 -16.99
N VAL A 352 -8.89 -29.36 -16.08
CA VAL A 352 -9.72 -29.54 -14.88
C VAL A 352 -11.08 -28.87 -15.05
N PHE A 353 -11.10 -27.64 -15.57
CA PHE A 353 -12.29 -26.80 -15.67
C PHE A 353 -12.78 -26.60 -17.10
N GLY A 354 -12.00 -26.97 -18.12
CA GLY A 354 -12.37 -26.76 -19.52
C GLY A 354 -12.18 -25.31 -19.97
N ASP A 355 -13.25 -24.59 -20.30
CA ASP A 355 -13.17 -23.25 -20.87
C ASP A 355 -14.38 -22.40 -20.47
N GLY A 356 -14.31 -21.07 -20.66
CA GLY A 356 -15.43 -20.18 -20.33
C GLY A 356 -15.70 -20.07 -18.83
N TYR A 357 -14.64 -20.11 -18.02
CA TYR A 357 -14.73 -20.02 -16.57
C TYR A 357 -14.35 -18.63 -16.03
N LEU A 358 -14.79 -18.36 -14.81
CA LEU A 358 -14.49 -17.17 -14.03
C LEU A 358 -13.86 -17.55 -12.68
N ASP A 359 -13.20 -16.58 -12.05
CA ASP A 359 -12.59 -16.74 -10.75
C ASP A 359 -13.12 -15.70 -9.75
N ALA A 360 -13.73 -16.14 -8.65
CA ALA A 360 -13.90 -15.32 -7.45
C ALA A 360 -12.53 -15.03 -6.81
N THR A 361 -12.35 -13.79 -6.35
CA THR A 361 -11.05 -13.29 -5.90
C THR A 361 -11.02 -13.06 -4.39
N THR A 362 -9.81 -13.00 -3.82
CA THR A 362 -9.60 -12.68 -2.39
C THR A 362 -9.94 -11.24 -1.99
N ARG A 363 -10.57 -10.49 -2.90
CA ARG A 363 -11.09 -9.13 -2.68
C ARG A 363 -12.55 -8.99 -3.09
N GLN A 364 -13.26 -10.11 -3.19
CA GLN A 364 -14.69 -10.16 -3.50
C GLN A 364 -15.03 -9.57 -4.89
N ASP A 365 -14.10 -9.59 -5.84
CA ASP A 365 -14.37 -9.33 -7.26
C ASP A 365 -14.44 -10.64 -8.06
N ILE A 366 -14.95 -10.58 -9.29
CA ILE A 366 -14.79 -11.64 -10.30
C ILE A 366 -13.70 -11.24 -11.30
N GLN A 367 -12.91 -12.22 -11.73
CA GLN A 367 -12.03 -12.07 -12.88
C GLN A 367 -12.21 -13.20 -13.89
N MET A 368 -11.91 -12.93 -15.15
CA MET A 368 -11.91 -13.91 -16.23
C MET A 368 -10.77 -13.62 -17.21
N HIS A 369 -10.33 -14.63 -17.95
CA HIS A 369 -9.16 -14.55 -18.83
C HIS A 369 -9.56 -14.72 -20.30
N TRP A 370 -8.60 -14.59 -21.22
CA TRP A 370 -8.82 -14.72 -22.66
C TRP A 370 -9.66 -13.62 -23.31
N ILE A 371 -9.90 -12.52 -22.60
CA ILE A 371 -10.64 -11.37 -23.15
C ILE A 371 -9.79 -10.67 -24.22
N ARG A 372 -10.41 -10.27 -25.32
CA ARG A 372 -9.78 -9.51 -26.40
C ARG A 372 -10.23 -8.06 -26.38
N ILE A 373 -9.40 -7.14 -26.89
CA ILE A 373 -9.80 -5.73 -27.02
C ILE A 373 -10.99 -5.59 -27.97
N GLU A 374 -11.05 -6.44 -29.00
CA GLU A 374 -12.14 -6.46 -29.97
C GLU A 374 -13.51 -6.76 -29.35
N ASP A 375 -13.55 -7.47 -28.22
CA ASP A 375 -14.80 -7.89 -27.57
C ASP A 375 -15.20 -6.95 -26.43
N ILE A 376 -14.28 -6.09 -25.94
CA ILE A 376 -14.49 -5.35 -24.70
C ILE A 376 -15.61 -4.32 -24.77
N ALA A 377 -15.86 -3.74 -25.94
CA ALA A 377 -16.95 -2.77 -26.12
C ALA A 377 -18.32 -3.42 -25.89
N GLU A 378 -18.51 -4.64 -26.42
CA GLU A 378 -19.74 -5.41 -26.24
C GLU A 378 -19.88 -5.89 -24.79
N ILE A 379 -18.79 -6.36 -24.17
CA ILE A 379 -18.79 -6.76 -22.76
C ILE A 379 -19.21 -5.58 -21.87
N TRP A 380 -18.64 -4.40 -22.10
CA TRP A 380 -19.03 -3.20 -21.36
C TRP A 380 -20.45 -2.75 -21.67
N ASP A 381 -20.98 -2.90 -22.89
CA ASP A 381 -22.40 -2.62 -23.16
C ASP A 381 -23.31 -3.50 -22.28
N ARG A 382 -23.00 -4.80 -22.18
CA ARG A 382 -23.76 -5.72 -21.32
C ARG A 382 -23.61 -5.39 -19.83
N TYR A 383 -22.42 -4.96 -19.40
CA TYR A 383 -22.19 -4.53 -18.01
C TYR A 383 -22.90 -3.20 -17.69
N ASP A 384 -22.86 -2.23 -18.61
CA ASP A 384 -23.55 -0.94 -18.50
C ASP A 384 -25.07 -1.14 -18.34
N GLU A 385 -25.66 -2.14 -19.01
CA GLU A 385 -27.09 -2.50 -18.90
C GLU A 385 -27.53 -2.93 -17.49
N VAL A 386 -26.61 -3.52 -16.71
CA VAL A 386 -26.88 -4.06 -15.36
C VAL A 386 -26.14 -3.31 -14.25
N GLY A 387 -25.50 -2.17 -14.58
CA GLY A 387 -24.78 -1.34 -13.62
C GLY A 387 -23.48 -1.96 -13.08
N LEU A 388 -22.83 -2.84 -13.84
CA LEU A 388 -21.50 -3.38 -13.48
C LEU A 388 -20.38 -2.46 -13.97
N GLU A 389 -19.28 -2.41 -13.21
CA GLU A 389 -18.12 -1.60 -13.57
C GLU A 389 -16.79 -2.37 -13.43
N THR A 390 -15.78 -1.96 -14.19
CA THR A 390 -14.42 -2.52 -14.19
C THR A 390 -13.35 -1.47 -13.87
N MET A 391 -13.70 -0.17 -13.96
CA MET A 391 -12.83 0.93 -13.56
C MET A 391 -12.33 0.79 -12.12
N GLN A 392 -11.04 1.04 -11.94
CA GLN A 392 -10.31 1.03 -10.67
C GLN A 392 -10.47 -0.26 -9.84
N ALA A 393 -10.98 -1.36 -10.41
CA ALA A 393 -10.80 -2.70 -9.84
C ALA A 393 -9.31 -3.05 -9.69
N CYS A 394 -8.50 -2.40 -10.52
CA CYS A 394 -7.10 -2.64 -10.75
C CYS A 394 -6.32 -1.30 -10.81
N GLY A 395 -5.01 -1.33 -11.10
CA GLY A 395 -4.20 -0.10 -11.21
C GLY A 395 -3.76 0.51 -9.87
N ASN A 396 -3.27 1.75 -9.95
CA ASN A 396 -2.81 2.55 -8.81
C ASN A 396 -3.93 3.49 -8.34
N SER A 397 -4.91 2.89 -7.68
CA SER A 397 -6.14 3.54 -7.26
C SER A 397 -6.67 2.90 -5.98
N VAL A 398 -7.76 3.45 -5.45
CA VAL A 398 -8.61 2.79 -4.45
C VAL A 398 -9.26 1.57 -5.11
N ARG A 399 -8.90 0.38 -4.62
CA ARG A 399 -9.41 -0.91 -5.11
C ARG A 399 -10.83 -1.18 -4.60
N ASN A 400 -11.39 -2.33 -4.99
CA ASN A 400 -12.63 -2.81 -4.40
C ASN A 400 -12.57 -2.79 -2.87
N VAL A 401 -13.64 -2.31 -2.25
CA VAL A 401 -13.79 -2.24 -0.79
C VAL A 401 -14.29 -3.59 -0.31
N VAL A 402 -13.50 -4.24 0.54
CA VAL A 402 -13.84 -5.56 1.10
C VAL A 402 -14.74 -5.36 2.31
N GLY A 403 -15.81 -6.15 2.42
CA GLY A 403 -16.72 -6.15 3.57
C GLY A 403 -17.02 -7.54 4.08
N CYS A 404 -17.74 -7.62 5.20
CA CYS A 404 -18.25 -8.89 5.70
C CYS A 404 -19.24 -9.47 4.67
N PRO A 405 -19.08 -10.73 4.22
CA PRO A 405 -20.04 -11.38 3.35
C PRO A 405 -21.45 -11.47 3.95
N ALA A 406 -21.59 -11.46 5.28
CA ALA A 406 -22.88 -11.47 5.97
C ALA A 406 -23.39 -10.06 6.36
N ALA A 407 -22.77 -8.98 5.87
CA ALA A 407 -23.19 -7.61 6.22
C ALA A 407 -24.68 -7.36 5.94
N GLY A 408 -25.42 -6.83 6.91
CA GLY A 408 -26.85 -6.54 6.81
C GLY A 408 -27.79 -7.74 6.95
N ILE A 409 -27.28 -8.95 7.21
CA ILE A 409 -28.07 -10.17 7.45
C ILE A 409 -27.57 -10.99 8.65
N ASP A 410 -26.44 -10.58 9.24
CA ASP A 410 -25.87 -11.17 10.44
C ASP A 410 -26.56 -10.59 11.68
N ALA A 411 -27.04 -11.47 12.57
CA ALA A 411 -27.76 -11.05 13.77
C ALA A 411 -26.85 -10.39 14.82
N ASP A 412 -25.54 -10.65 14.75
CA ASP A 412 -24.56 -10.21 15.74
C ASP A 412 -23.72 -9.01 15.26
N GLU A 413 -23.97 -8.46 14.06
CA GLU A 413 -23.26 -7.27 13.60
C GLU A 413 -23.68 -5.99 14.34
N THR A 414 -22.74 -5.07 14.51
CA THR A 414 -23.02 -3.75 15.12
C THR A 414 -23.54 -2.76 14.09
N ILE A 415 -23.02 -2.82 12.87
CA ILE A 415 -23.26 -1.83 11.83
C ILE A 415 -23.46 -2.56 10.50
N ASP A 416 -24.59 -2.34 9.83
CA ASP A 416 -24.73 -2.71 8.42
C ASP A 416 -23.81 -1.79 7.58
N VAL A 417 -22.70 -2.36 7.11
CA VAL A 417 -21.67 -1.60 6.40
C VAL A 417 -21.97 -1.40 4.91
N ARG A 418 -23.02 -2.03 4.35
CA ARG A 418 -23.31 -1.97 2.91
C ARG A 418 -23.44 -0.53 2.38
N PRO A 419 -24.19 0.39 3.03
CA PRO A 419 -24.30 1.77 2.56
C PRO A 419 -22.96 2.52 2.59
N THR A 420 -22.09 2.21 3.56
CA THR A 420 -20.77 2.83 3.69
C THR A 420 -19.81 2.33 2.60
N VAL A 421 -19.81 1.01 2.36
CA VAL A 421 -19.02 0.36 1.31
C VAL A 421 -19.39 0.90 -0.08
N GLU A 422 -20.69 1.02 -0.37
CA GLU A 422 -21.20 1.60 -1.61
C GLU A 422 -20.75 3.05 -1.77
N ARG A 423 -20.95 3.89 -0.75
CA ARG A 423 -20.58 5.32 -0.79
C ARG A 423 -19.09 5.55 -1.03
N VAL A 424 -18.23 4.77 -0.36
CA VAL A 424 -16.79 4.77 -0.64
C VAL A 424 -16.55 4.36 -2.08
N SER A 425 -17.15 3.26 -2.55
CA SER A 425 -16.92 2.84 -3.93
C SER A 425 -17.33 3.88 -4.96
N GLU A 426 -18.50 4.49 -4.81
CA GLU A 426 -19.03 5.54 -5.70
C GLU A 426 -18.16 6.79 -5.73
N ARG A 427 -17.67 7.25 -4.57
CA ARG A 427 -16.84 8.46 -4.46
C ARG A 427 -15.57 8.38 -5.31
N PHE A 428 -14.91 7.22 -5.33
CA PHE A 428 -13.62 7.06 -6.01
C PHE A 428 -13.76 6.57 -7.45
N LEU A 429 -14.94 6.12 -7.87
CA LEU A 429 -15.15 5.49 -9.18
C LEU A 429 -15.09 6.50 -10.32
N GLY A 430 -14.15 6.31 -11.24
CA GLY A 430 -13.89 7.23 -12.34
C GLY A 430 -13.20 8.52 -11.91
N ASP A 431 -12.85 8.68 -10.62
CA ASP A 431 -12.20 9.90 -10.14
C ASP A 431 -10.75 9.97 -10.61
N HIS A 432 -10.44 11.04 -11.34
CA HIS A 432 -9.16 11.21 -12.01
C HIS A 432 -7.98 11.39 -11.03
N PRO A 433 -8.04 12.28 -10.03
CA PRO A 433 -7.01 12.37 -8.98
C PRO A 433 -6.72 11.01 -8.31
N TYR A 434 -7.76 10.30 -7.85
CA TYR A 434 -7.60 9.05 -7.10
C TYR A 434 -7.35 7.81 -8.00
N ALA A 435 -7.21 7.99 -9.31
CA ALA A 435 -6.74 6.98 -10.26
C ALA A 435 -5.22 7.01 -10.48
N ASN A 436 -4.49 7.89 -9.78
CA ASN A 436 -3.05 8.12 -9.96
C ASN A 436 -2.26 8.08 -8.63
N LEU A 437 -2.69 7.22 -7.69
CA LEU A 437 -1.99 7.03 -6.41
C LEU A 437 -0.54 6.50 -6.63
N PRO A 438 0.35 6.59 -5.62
CA PRO A 438 1.68 5.99 -5.73
C PRO A 438 1.61 4.48 -6.03
N ARG A 439 0.62 3.79 -5.44
CA ARG A 439 0.33 2.37 -5.69
C ARG A 439 -1.11 2.03 -5.36
N LYS A 440 -1.50 0.75 -5.55
CA LYS A 440 -2.80 0.21 -5.13
C LYS A 440 -3.07 0.53 -3.65
N PHE A 441 -4.26 1.04 -3.37
CA PHE A 441 -4.76 1.36 -2.04
C PHE A 441 -5.97 0.48 -1.73
N LYS A 442 -5.89 -0.33 -0.67
CA LYS A 442 -6.87 -1.34 -0.31
C LYS A 442 -7.60 -0.95 0.97
N VAL A 443 -8.92 -0.97 0.91
CA VAL A 443 -9.80 -0.69 2.04
C VAL A 443 -10.58 -1.95 2.41
N SER A 444 -10.79 -2.19 3.70
CA SER A 444 -11.84 -3.06 4.22
C SER A 444 -12.68 -2.36 5.28
N ILE A 445 -13.97 -2.69 5.32
CA ILE A 445 -14.93 -2.15 6.26
C ILE A 445 -15.82 -3.28 6.74
N THR A 446 -15.86 -3.54 8.04
CA THR A 446 -16.73 -4.55 8.63
C THR A 446 -17.42 -4.02 9.88
N GLY A 447 -18.68 -4.44 10.06
CA GLY A 447 -19.47 -4.17 11.25
C GLY A 447 -19.67 -5.41 12.13
N CYS A 448 -19.21 -6.60 11.70
CA CYS A 448 -19.25 -7.82 12.50
C CYS A 448 -18.12 -7.85 13.52
N HIS A 449 -18.30 -8.63 14.58
CA HIS A 449 -17.30 -8.81 15.65
C HIS A 449 -16.18 -9.79 15.27
N GLU A 450 -16.24 -10.36 14.07
CA GLU A 450 -15.39 -11.47 13.64
C GLU A 450 -14.38 -11.09 12.52
N ASP A 451 -14.09 -9.80 12.31
CA ASP A 451 -13.18 -9.26 11.27
C ASP A 451 -13.17 -10.01 9.90
N CYS A 452 -14.35 -10.38 9.38
CA CYS A 452 -14.45 -11.16 8.15
C CYS A 452 -13.85 -10.45 6.93
N ALA A 453 -13.65 -9.14 7.02
CA ALA A 453 -13.08 -8.30 5.96
C ALA A 453 -11.54 -8.22 5.99
N ARG A 454 -10.88 -8.87 6.97
CA ARG A 454 -9.42 -9.00 7.11
C ARG A 454 -8.72 -7.64 7.25
N SER A 455 -9.11 -6.87 8.25
CA SER A 455 -8.62 -5.51 8.49
C SER A 455 -7.08 -5.43 8.64
N GLY A 456 -6.46 -6.45 9.25
CA GLY A 456 -5.02 -6.49 9.53
C GLY A 456 -4.09 -6.46 8.31
N ILE A 457 -4.59 -6.68 7.10
CA ILE A 457 -3.77 -6.80 5.87
C ILE A 457 -4.12 -5.78 4.78
N GLN A 458 -4.96 -4.80 5.09
CA GLN A 458 -5.34 -3.72 4.18
C GLN A 458 -4.51 -2.44 4.41
N ASP A 459 -4.51 -1.54 3.42
CA ASP A 459 -3.91 -0.22 3.62
C ASP A 459 -4.75 0.58 4.65
N LEU A 460 -6.09 0.43 4.62
CA LEU A 460 -7.05 0.84 5.65
C LEU A 460 -7.99 -0.32 6.00
N GLY A 461 -8.06 -0.69 7.26
CA GLY A 461 -9.07 -1.59 7.81
C GLY A 461 -9.92 -0.88 8.86
N LEU A 462 -11.24 -1.03 8.77
CA LEU A 462 -12.21 -0.49 9.73
C LEU A 462 -12.99 -1.65 10.36
N THR A 463 -12.98 -1.74 11.68
CA THR A 463 -13.69 -2.75 12.48
C THR A 463 -14.59 -2.08 13.52
N PRO A 464 -15.68 -2.71 14.00
CA PRO A 464 -16.70 -2.01 14.79
C PRO A 464 -16.17 -1.53 16.15
N ALA A 465 -16.60 -0.35 16.55
CA ALA A 465 -16.24 0.31 17.81
C ALA A 465 -17.36 1.23 18.30
N VAL A 466 -17.28 1.65 19.57
CA VAL A 466 -18.24 2.58 20.20
C VAL A 466 -17.54 3.80 20.77
N LYS A 467 -18.18 4.97 20.63
CA LYS A 467 -17.75 6.23 21.27
C LYS A 467 -18.94 7.04 21.79
N ASP A 468 -19.00 7.27 23.10
CA ASP A 468 -20.09 8.03 23.75
C ASP A 468 -21.51 7.51 23.38
N GLY A 469 -21.62 6.20 23.14
CA GLY A 469 -22.86 5.55 22.69
C GLY A 469 -23.19 5.74 21.20
N ARG A 470 -22.26 6.26 20.40
CA ARG A 470 -22.29 6.24 18.93
C ARG A 470 -21.57 4.99 18.43
N ASP A 471 -22.20 4.28 17.52
CA ASP A 471 -21.57 3.15 16.83
C ASP A 471 -20.73 3.70 15.66
N GLY A 472 -19.52 3.17 15.51
CA GLY A 472 -18.61 3.53 14.44
C GLY A 472 -17.52 2.48 14.30
N PHE A 473 -16.33 2.92 13.92
CA PHE A 473 -15.21 2.04 13.63
C PHE A 473 -13.94 2.49 14.34
N VAL A 474 -13.05 1.55 14.63
CA VAL A 474 -11.64 1.83 14.90
C VAL A 474 -10.83 1.62 13.62
N ALA A 475 -9.88 2.52 13.35
CA ALA A 475 -9.04 2.46 12.15
C ALA A 475 -7.70 1.76 12.38
N ARG A 476 -7.41 0.78 11.52
CA ARG A 476 -6.09 0.14 11.38
C ARG A 476 -5.47 0.51 10.03
N VAL A 477 -4.19 0.85 10.01
CA VAL A 477 -3.52 1.35 8.80
C VAL A 477 -2.18 0.68 8.50
N GLY A 478 -1.84 0.61 7.21
CA GLY A 478 -0.53 0.17 6.75
C GLY A 478 -0.31 -1.34 6.77
N GLY A 479 -1.35 -2.15 6.53
CA GLY A 479 -1.22 -3.59 6.34
C GLY A 479 -0.78 -3.97 4.93
N GLY A 480 -0.16 -5.14 4.79
CA GLY A 480 0.09 -5.74 3.49
C GLY A 480 1.08 -6.90 3.49
N LEU A 481 0.85 -7.87 2.59
CA LEU A 481 1.47 -9.20 2.65
C LEU A 481 2.61 -9.50 1.68
N SER A 482 2.93 -8.64 0.71
CA SER A 482 4.07 -8.89 -0.21
C SER A 482 5.39 -9.04 0.59
N ASP A 483 6.52 -9.27 -0.08
CA ASP A 483 7.85 -9.20 0.55
C ASP A 483 7.96 -8.09 1.61
N GLY A 484 8.37 -8.45 2.84
CA GLY A 484 8.21 -7.60 4.03
C GLY A 484 6.74 -7.46 4.45
N PRO A 485 6.07 -8.54 4.90
CA PRO A 485 4.68 -8.45 5.34
C PRO A 485 4.57 -7.59 6.60
N ARG A 486 3.50 -6.81 6.71
CA ARG A 486 3.23 -5.93 7.85
C ARG A 486 1.75 -6.03 8.22
N VAL A 487 1.48 -6.18 9.51
CA VAL A 487 0.15 -6.08 10.10
C VAL A 487 -0.24 -4.60 10.20
N ALA A 488 -1.49 -4.28 9.90
CA ALA A 488 -2.02 -2.93 10.04
C ALA A 488 -2.00 -2.47 11.51
N SER A 489 -1.50 -1.27 11.76
CA SER A 489 -1.42 -0.70 13.11
C SER A 489 -2.70 0.02 13.46
N ASP A 490 -3.20 -0.19 14.67
CA ASP A 490 -4.21 0.68 15.27
C ASP A 490 -3.62 2.09 15.46
N ILE A 491 -4.38 3.10 15.05
CA ILE A 491 -4.02 4.52 15.18
C ILE A 491 -4.91 5.26 16.17
N ASP A 492 -5.66 4.56 17.01
CA ASP A 492 -6.51 5.13 18.05
C ASP A 492 -7.46 6.20 17.48
N LEU A 493 -8.16 5.83 16.40
CA LEU A 493 -9.07 6.69 15.65
C LEU A 493 -10.44 6.03 15.56
N PHE A 494 -11.44 6.68 16.17
CA PHE A 494 -12.85 6.42 16.01
C PHE A 494 -13.41 7.17 14.81
N VAL A 495 -14.23 6.49 14.00
CA VAL A 495 -14.80 7.02 12.76
C VAL A 495 -16.27 6.63 12.67
N GLU A 496 -17.16 7.60 12.51
CA GLU A 496 -18.59 7.32 12.27
C GLU A 496 -18.82 6.88 10.81
N PRO A 497 -19.87 6.08 10.53
CA PRO A 497 -20.17 5.62 9.17
C PRO A 497 -20.18 6.72 8.12
N GLU A 498 -20.69 7.91 8.44
CA GLU A 498 -20.77 9.06 7.54
C GLU A 498 -19.42 9.71 7.23
N GLN A 499 -18.38 9.49 8.04
CA GLN A 499 -17.04 10.08 7.88
C GLN A 499 -16.08 9.20 7.06
N VAL A 500 -16.45 7.94 6.81
CA VAL A 500 -15.52 6.94 6.27
C VAL A 500 -14.97 7.30 4.88
N ASP A 501 -15.79 7.81 3.98
CA ASP A 501 -15.32 8.19 2.64
C ASP A 501 -14.47 9.46 2.64
N ASP A 502 -14.69 10.37 3.59
CA ASP A 502 -13.79 11.49 3.86
C ASP A 502 -12.44 11.00 4.43
N LEU A 503 -12.45 10.01 5.33
CA LEU A 503 -11.21 9.40 5.82
C LEU A 503 -10.42 8.70 4.70
N VAL A 504 -11.10 7.97 3.83
CA VAL A 504 -10.46 7.31 2.68
C VAL A 504 -9.84 8.37 1.76
N ALA A 505 -10.51 9.50 1.53
CA ALA A 505 -9.99 10.60 0.73
C ALA A 505 -8.77 11.25 1.40
N ALA A 506 -8.87 11.61 2.69
CA ALA A 506 -7.78 12.16 3.47
C ALA A 506 -6.54 11.26 3.45
N MET A 507 -6.72 9.94 3.57
CA MET A 507 -5.62 9.00 3.51
C MET A 507 -5.07 8.81 2.09
N ALA A 508 -5.91 8.89 1.07
CA ALA A 508 -5.47 8.89 -0.32
C ALA A 508 -4.66 10.15 -0.65
N ASP A 509 -5.07 11.32 -0.14
CA ASP A 509 -4.36 12.59 -0.27
C ASP A 509 -3.00 12.54 0.44
N LEU A 510 -2.97 12.11 1.70
CA LEU A 510 -1.72 11.86 2.44
C LEU A 510 -0.81 10.89 1.70
N PHE A 511 -1.37 9.81 1.15
CA PHE A 511 -0.59 8.83 0.39
C PHE A 511 -0.07 9.42 -0.91
N MET A 512 -0.88 10.21 -1.62
CA MET A 512 -0.41 10.94 -2.80
C MET A 512 0.74 11.85 -2.41
N ASP A 513 0.65 12.60 -1.32
CA ASP A 513 1.66 13.56 -0.87
C ASP A 513 2.97 12.94 -0.43
N ARG A 514 2.89 11.91 0.39
CA ARG A 514 4.04 11.37 1.14
C ARG A 514 4.52 10.02 0.60
N GLY A 515 3.72 9.35 -0.23
CA GLY A 515 4.07 8.06 -0.81
C GLY A 515 5.12 8.15 -1.92
N SER A 516 5.95 7.10 -2.03
CA SER A 516 6.96 7.01 -3.09
C SER A 516 6.34 6.65 -4.45
N TYR A 517 6.57 7.45 -5.50
CA TYR A 517 6.19 7.12 -6.88
C TYR A 517 7.30 6.39 -7.65
N LEU A 518 8.53 6.47 -7.16
CA LEU A 518 9.73 6.05 -7.87
C LEU A 518 10.15 4.64 -7.51
N ASP A 519 10.19 4.34 -6.21
CA ASP A 519 10.65 3.06 -5.73
C ASP A 519 9.50 2.08 -5.59
N THR A 520 9.37 1.21 -6.60
CA THR A 520 8.32 0.18 -6.62
C THR A 520 8.44 -0.87 -5.52
N ALA A 521 9.57 -0.97 -4.83
CA ALA A 521 9.75 -1.83 -3.66
C ALA A 521 9.09 -1.24 -2.41
N VAL A 522 9.05 0.11 -2.29
CA VAL A 522 8.53 0.81 -1.09
C VAL A 522 7.33 1.74 -1.35
N ASN A 523 6.68 1.64 -2.51
CA ASN A 523 5.57 2.53 -2.88
C ASN A 523 4.19 2.17 -2.30
N ARG A 524 4.09 1.29 -1.30
CA ARG A 524 2.82 0.97 -0.61
C ARG A 524 2.67 1.79 0.66
N LEU A 525 1.43 2.12 1.05
CA LEU A 525 1.14 2.89 2.26
C LEU A 525 1.80 2.30 3.51
N ARG A 526 1.89 0.97 3.62
CA ARG A 526 2.55 0.29 4.76
C ARG A 526 3.95 0.81 5.09
N PHE A 527 4.74 1.22 4.09
CA PHE A 527 6.08 1.74 4.30
C PHE A 527 6.06 3.17 4.83
N LEU A 528 5.10 3.98 4.38
CA LEU A 528 4.87 5.31 4.93
C LEU A 528 4.42 5.23 6.40
N VAL A 529 3.51 4.30 6.72
CA VAL A 529 3.08 4.07 8.12
C VAL A 529 4.25 3.56 8.97
N GLU A 530 5.08 2.66 8.44
CA GLU A 530 6.29 2.17 9.13
C GLU A 530 7.30 3.28 9.39
N GLU A 531 7.54 4.17 8.41
CA GLU A 531 8.45 5.30 8.55
C GLU A 531 7.97 6.31 9.61
N LEU A 532 6.68 6.62 9.62
CA LEU A 532 6.12 7.62 10.52
C LEU A 532 5.87 7.08 11.92
N GLY A 533 5.48 5.81 12.04
CA GLY A 533 4.87 5.25 13.25
C GLY A 533 3.40 5.67 13.38
N PRO A 534 2.58 4.90 14.12
CA PRO A 534 1.12 5.08 14.17
C PRO A 534 0.70 6.44 14.74
N GLU A 535 1.37 6.95 15.78
CA GLU A 535 0.99 8.21 16.43
C GLU A 535 1.23 9.42 15.52
N ARG A 536 2.38 9.43 14.84
CA ARG A 536 2.71 10.50 13.90
C ARG A 536 1.86 10.39 12.64
N PHE A 537 1.61 9.18 12.14
CA PHE A 537 0.74 8.96 11.00
C PHE A 537 -0.68 9.48 11.27
N ARG A 538 -1.24 9.19 12.46
CA ARG A 538 -2.54 9.73 12.92
C ARG A 538 -2.56 11.26 12.89
N ALA A 539 -1.53 11.89 13.46
CA ALA A 539 -1.44 13.35 13.54
C ALA A 539 -1.28 14.01 12.16
N GLU A 540 -0.51 13.39 11.25
CA GLU A 540 -0.40 13.88 9.88
C GLU A 540 -1.73 13.69 9.13
N LEU A 541 -2.37 12.52 9.25
CA LEU A 541 -3.66 12.23 8.62
C LEU A 541 -4.78 13.19 9.05
N GLU A 542 -4.82 13.59 10.32
CA GLU A 542 -5.81 14.57 10.83
C GLU A 542 -5.75 15.89 10.06
N SER A 543 -4.58 16.31 9.56
CA SER A 543 -4.45 17.54 8.77
C SER A 543 -5.05 17.46 7.36
N TYR A 544 -5.36 16.26 6.87
CA TYR A 544 -6.02 16.02 5.58
C TYR A 544 -7.52 15.75 5.73
N ALA A 545 -8.02 15.57 6.96
CA ALA A 545 -9.41 15.25 7.22
C ALA A 545 -10.22 16.51 7.59
N ASP A 546 -11.45 16.60 7.08
CA ASP A 546 -12.39 17.70 7.37
C ASP A 546 -13.17 17.49 8.70
N PHE A 547 -12.74 16.54 9.53
CA PHE A 547 -13.35 16.24 10.83
C PHE A 547 -12.29 15.98 11.90
N ALA A 548 -12.64 16.26 13.16
CA ALA A 548 -11.73 16.11 14.29
C ALA A 548 -11.57 14.62 14.67
N PHE A 549 -10.35 14.22 15.04
CA PHE A 549 -10.07 12.83 15.39
C PHE A 549 -10.39 12.54 16.85
N GLU A 550 -11.22 11.53 17.08
CA GLU A 550 -11.58 11.03 18.40
C GLU A 550 -10.95 9.64 18.61
N SER A 551 -10.64 9.28 19.85
CA SER A 551 -10.27 7.90 20.22
C SER A 551 -11.54 7.11 20.59
N PRO A 552 -11.65 5.82 20.21
CA PRO A 552 -12.78 4.98 20.60
C PRO A 552 -12.82 4.76 22.12
N ASP A 553 -14.01 4.48 22.67
CA ASP A 553 -14.12 4.03 24.07
C ASP A 553 -13.92 2.51 24.17
N GLU A 554 -14.41 1.77 23.17
CA GLU A 554 -14.37 0.31 23.10
C GLU A 554 -14.31 -0.17 21.65
N ALA A 555 -13.40 -1.09 21.34
CA ALA A 555 -13.42 -1.86 20.10
C ALA A 555 -14.24 -3.15 20.31
N LEU A 556 -15.07 -3.51 19.34
CA LEU A 556 -16.03 -4.62 19.45
C LEU A 556 -15.61 -5.88 18.67
N THR A 557 -14.43 -5.87 18.05
CA THR A 557 -13.90 -7.08 17.39
C THR A 557 -13.42 -8.07 18.45
N THR A 558 -13.93 -9.30 18.41
CA THR A 558 -13.64 -10.34 19.41
C THR A 558 -12.97 -11.56 18.82
N ASP A 559 -13.13 -11.80 17.51
CA ASP A 559 -12.66 -13.02 16.85
C ASP A 559 -12.33 -12.76 15.36
N TYR A 560 -11.89 -13.79 14.66
CA TYR A 560 -11.76 -13.82 13.20
C TYR A 560 -12.54 -15.00 12.60
N ARG A 561 -13.58 -14.71 11.82
CA ARG A 561 -14.32 -15.68 11.01
C ARG A 561 -13.93 -15.55 9.54
N GLY A 562 -13.45 -16.67 8.99
CA GLY A 562 -12.84 -16.67 7.66
C GLY A 562 -13.85 -16.68 6.51
N ASP A 563 -14.52 -17.82 6.29
CA ASP A 563 -14.93 -18.22 4.93
C ASP A 563 -16.43 -18.16 4.61
N HIS A 564 -17.28 -18.10 5.65
CA HIS A 564 -18.75 -18.19 5.59
C HIS A 564 -19.30 -19.43 4.86
N VAL A 565 -18.52 -20.50 4.67
CA VAL A 565 -19.01 -21.76 4.10
C VAL A 565 -19.99 -22.43 5.07
N GLY A 566 -21.04 -23.06 4.54
CA GLY A 566 -22.08 -23.74 5.34
C GLY A 566 -23.44 -23.06 5.27
N VAL A 567 -24.40 -23.61 6.01
CA VAL A 567 -25.76 -23.08 6.16
C VAL A 567 -25.85 -22.30 7.47
N HIS A 568 -26.29 -21.05 7.39
CA HIS A 568 -26.30 -20.12 8.51
C HIS A 568 -27.66 -19.42 8.63
N GLU A 569 -28.12 -19.21 9.86
CA GLU A 569 -29.35 -18.44 10.16
C GLU A 569 -29.08 -16.93 10.05
N GLN A 570 -30.06 -16.18 9.54
CA GLN A 570 -30.05 -14.72 9.43
C GLN A 570 -30.86 -14.08 10.55
N ASP A 571 -30.68 -12.77 10.74
CA ASP A 571 -31.42 -11.94 11.70
C ASP A 571 -32.95 -11.96 11.51
N ASP A 572 -33.41 -12.17 10.28
CA ASP A 572 -34.81 -12.26 9.89
C ASP A 572 -35.41 -13.68 9.97
N GLY A 573 -34.62 -14.66 10.44
CA GLY A 573 -35.00 -16.06 10.58
C GLY A 573 -34.99 -16.86 9.26
N ARG A 574 -34.51 -16.29 8.16
CA ARG A 574 -34.16 -17.04 6.94
C ARG A 574 -32.74 -17.58 7.06
N SER A 575 -32.25 -18.24 6.00
CA SER A 575 -30.87 -18.72 5.95
C SER A 575 -30.10 -18.13 4.77
N TYR A 576 -28.78 -18.04 4.94
CA TYR A 576 -27.84 -17.96 3.81
C TYR A 576 -27.03 -19.24 3.71
N VAL A 577 -26.65 -19.60 2.49
CA VAL A 577 -25.81 -20.75 2.20
C VAL A 577 -24.52 -20.27 1.56
N GLY A 578 -23.39 -20.49 2.22
CA GLY A 578 -22.06 -20.30 1.66
C GLY A 578 -21.58 -21.55 0.95
N LEU A 579 -21.43 -21.45 -0.36
CA LEU A 579 -20.94 -22.50 -1.24
C LEU A 579 -19.42 -22.45 -1.32
N ASN A 580 -18.75 -23.59 -1.10
CA ASN A 580 -17.32 -23.66 -1.32
C ASN A 580 -17.03 -23.69 -2.83
N VAL A 581 -16.25 -22.73 -3.30
CA VAL A 581 -15.75 -22.68 -4.67
C VAL A 581 -14.23 -22.87 -4.60
N PRO A 582 -13.73 -24.13 -4.66
CA PRO A 582 -12.32 -24.41 -4.44
C PRO A 582 -11.47 -23.64 -5.43
N THR A 583 -10.44 -22.96 -4.94
CA THR A 583 -9.57 -22.08 -5.75
C THR A 583 -10.28 -20.88 -6.39
N GLY A 584 -11.55 -20.65 -6.07
CA GLY A 584 -12.41 -19.60 -6.60
C GLY A 584 -12.92 -19.82 -8.03
N ARG A 585 -12.66 -20.95 -8.68
CA ARG A 585 -12.95 -21.14 -10.11
C ARG A 585 -14.28 -21.86 -10.37
N MET A 586 -15.11 -21.28 -11.24
CA MET A 586 -16.44 -21.79 -11.61
C MET A 586 -16.72 -21.56 -13.11
N GLY A 587 -17.49 -22.45 -13.75
CA GLY A 587 -17.99 -22.24 -15.11
C GLY A 587 -18.93 -21.04 -15.21
N GLY A 588 -18.92 -20.33 -16.35
CA GLY A 588 -19.84 -19.21 -16.57
C GLY A 588 -21.31 -19.63 -16.56
N ASP A 589 -21.61 -20.80 -17.12
CA ASP A 589 -22.93 -21.42 -17.09
C ASP A 589 -23.36 -21.82 -15.67
N GLU A 590 -22.45 -22.37 -14.87
CA GLU A 590 -22.68 -22.72 -13.46
C GLU A 590 -22.96 -21.46 -12.62
N PHE A 591 -22.25 -20.36 -12.86
CA PHE A 591 -22.49 -19.09 -12.16
C PHE A 591 -23.81 -18.43 -12.58
N ALA A 592 -24.18 -18.51 -13.87
CA ALA A 592 -25.49 -18.05 -14.35
C ALA A 592 -26.64 -18.90 -13.78
N GLU A 593 -26.43 -20.20 -13.56
CA GLU A 593 -27.40 -21.05 -12.89
C GLU A 593 -27.57 -20.70 -11.41
N LEU A 594 -26.47 -20.43 -10.67
CA LEU A 594 -26.56 -19.90 -9.31
C LEU A 594 -27.32 -18.58 -9.26
N ALA A 595 -27.13 -17.72 -10.27
CA ALA A 595 -27.88 -16.47 -10.37
C ALA A 595 -29.38 -16.71 -10.55
N ARG A 596 -29.78 -17.66 -11.40
CA ARG A 596 -31.18 -18.08 -11.55
C ARG A 596 -31.74 -18.59 -10.21
N LEU A 597 -31.00 -19.44 -9.51
CA LEU A 597 -31.43 -20.00 -8.22
C LEU A 597 -31.59 -18.92 -7.16
N ALA A 598 -30.69 -17.95 -7.10
CA ALA A 598 -30.80 -16.81 -6.18
C ALA A 598 -32.06 -15.96 -6.46
N ASP A 599 -32.46 -15.80 -7.71
CA ASP A 599 -33.68 -15.08 -8.12
C ASP A 599 -34.95 -15.89 -7.85
N ASP A 600 -34.93 -17.19 -8.14
CA ASP A 600 -36.09 -18.07 -8.02
C ASP A 600 -36.40 -18.49 -6.57
N LEU A 601 -35.36 -18.68 -5.75
CA LEU A 601 -35.46 -19.24 -4.40
C LEU A 601 -35.12 -18.25 -3.28
N GLY A 602 -34.38 -17.18 -3.60
CA GLY A 602 -33.99 -16.12 -2.66
C GLY A 602 -34.57 -14.75 -3.05
N ASP A 603 -33.83 -13.69 -2.73
CA ASP A 603 -34.18 -12.30 -3.06
C ASP A 603 -33.38 -11.75 -4.27
N GLY A 604 -32.78 -12.62 -5.08
CA GLY A 604 -32.00 -12.22 -6.26
C GLY A 604 -30.65 -11.60 -5.91
N GLU A 605 -30.01 -12.04 -4.83
CA GLU A 605 -28.72 -11.54 -4.34
C GLU A 605 -27.69 -12.67 -4.27
N LEU A 606 -26.43 -12.37 -4.60
CA LEU A 606 -25.28 -13.26 -4.41
C LEU A 606 -24.16 -12.45 -3.76
N ARG A 607 -23.34 -13.11 -2.94
CA ARG A 607 -22.20 -12.45 -2.28
C ARG A 607 -20.91 -13.21 -2.44
N LEU A 608 -19.83 -12.51 -2.77
CA LEU A 608 -18.50 -13.08 -2.91
C LEU A 608 -17.73 -12.96 -1.60
N THR A 609 -16.85 -13.91 -1.28
CA THR A 609 -16.07 -13.87 -0.02
C THR A 609 -14.58 -13.63 -0.24
N PRO A 610 -13.86 -13.10 0.77
CA PRO A 610 -12.40 -13.00 0.75
C PRO A 610 -11.68 -14.36 0.65
N ASN A 611 -12.36 -15.47 0.94
CA ASN A 611 -11.89 -16.85 0.72
C ASN A 611 -12.20 -17.40 -0.68
N GLN A 612 -12.67 -16.56 -1.61
CA GLN A 612 -13.01 -16.94 -2.99
C GLN A 612 -14.28 -17.81 -3.11
N ASN A 613 -15.18 -17.74 -2.14
CA ASN A 613 -16.46 -18.47 -2.14
C ASN A 613 -17.63 -17.58 -2.59
N VAL A 614 -18.80 -18.20 -2.76
CA VAL A 614 -20.06 -17.54 -3.15
C VAL A 614 -21.15 -17.87 -2.12
N LEU A 615 -21.93 -16.88 -1.70
CA LEU A 615 -23.08 -17.03 -0.82
C LEU A 615 -24.37 -16.75 -1.59
N VAL A 616 -25.42 -17.49 -1.24
CA VAL A 616 -26.80 -17.23 -1.61
C VAL A 616 -27.61 -16.97 -0.34
N PRO A 617 -27.97 -15.71 -0.03
CA PRO A 617 -28.76 -15.35 1.14
C PRO A 617 -30.26 -15.46 0.90
N HIS A 618 -31.03 -15.15 1.96
CA HIS A 618 -32.47 -14.92 1.92
C HIS A 618 -33.34 -16.15 1.59
N LEU A 619 -32.86 -17.35 1.88
CA LEU A 619 -33.58 -18.60 1.66
C LEU A 619 -34.52 -18.90 2.83
N ALA A 620 -35.82 -18.96 2.57
CA ALA A 620 -36.79 -19.50 3.53
C ALA A 620 -36.62 -21.03 3.68
N ASP A 621 -37.13 -21.63 4.76
CA ASP A 621 -36.95 -23.06 5.06
C ASP A 621 -37.25 -24.01 3.89
N ASP A 622 -38.34 -23.78 3.16
CA ASP A 622 -38.74 -24.62 2.01
C ASP A 622 -37.88 -24.36 0.76
N ALA A 623 -37.44 -23.11 0.58
CA ALA A 623 -36.52 -22.73 -0.48
C ALA A 623 -35.09 -23.24 -0.21
N LEU A 624 -34.67 -23.28 1.05
CA LEU A 624 -33.39 -23.84 1.48
C LEU A 624 -33.31 -25.34 1.15
N GLU A 625 -34.33 -26.12 1.49
CA GLU A 625 -34.37 -27.55 1.14
C GLU A 625 -34.28 -27.74 -0.38
N ALA A 626 -35.04 -26.95 -1.16
CA ALA A 626 -34.98 -27.00 -2.61
C ALA A 626 -33.61 -26.59 -3.17
N PHE A 627 -32.98 -25.57 -2.60
CA PHE A 627 -31.67 -25.07 -3.03
C PHE A 627 -30.56 -26.10 -2.79
N LEU A 628 -30.56 -26.75 -1.62
CA LEU A 628 -29.56 -27.77 -1.27
C LEU A 628 -29.63 -29.03 -2.16
N ASP A 629 -30.78 -29.29 -2.79
CA ASP A 629 -30.98 -30.41 -3.72
C ASP A 629 -30.50 -30.11 -5.16
N GLU A 630 -30.05 -28.88 -5.47
CA GLU A 630 -29.65 -28.50 -6.82
C GLU A 630 -28.26 -29.06 -7.21
N PRO A 631 -28.07 -29.56 -8.45
CA PRO A 631 -26.81 -30.18 -8.87
C PRO A 631 -25.59 -29.25 -8.79
N VAL A 632 -25.79 -27.95 -9.01
CA VAL A 632 -24.71 -26.95 -8.89
C VAL A 632 -24.29 -26.78 -7.42
N VAL A 633 -25.22 -26.92 -6.47
CA VAL A 633 -24.95 -26.84 -5.03
C VAL A 633 -24.25 -28.12 -4.55
N GLU A 634 -24.63 -29.30 -5.05
CA GLU A 634 -23.89 -30.56 -4.78
C GLU A 634 -22.42 -30.45 -5.24
N ARG A 635 -22.18 -29.83 -6.40
CA ARG A 635 -20.83 -29.62 -6.93
C ARG A 635 -20.01 -28.61 -6.11
N TYR A 636 -20.66 -27.55 -5.65
CA TYR A 636 -20.08 -26.48 -4.85
C TYR A 636 -20.61 -26.54 -3.42
N SER A 637 -20.37 -27.69 -2.77
CA SER A 637 -21.00 -28.06 -1.50
C SER A 637 -20.82 -27.00 -0.41
N PRO A 638 -21.85 -26.73 0.42
CA PRO A 638 -21.70 -25.98 1.67
C PRO A 638 -21.06 -26.82 2.79
N ASP A 639 -20.86 -28.13 2.56
CA ASP A 639 -20.21 -29.07 3.48
C ASP A 639 -19.08 -29.83 2.75
N PRO A 640 -17.98 -29.15 2.37
CA PRO A 640 -16.82 -29.79 1.74
C PRO A 640 -15.87 -30.42 2.77
N GLY A 641 -14.96 -31.27 2.33
CA GLY A 641 -13.84 -31.74 3.16
C GLY A 641 -12.90 -30.60 3.60
N PRO A 642 -12.13 -30.78 4.69
CA PRO A 642 -11.38 -29.71 5.34
C PRO A 642 -10.33 -29.04 4.45
N PHE A 643 -9.65 -29.79 3.57
CA PHE A 643 -8.66 -29.23 2.66
C PHE A 643 -9.32 -28.51 1.49
N THR A 644 -10.41 -29.06 0.93
CA THR A 644 -11.20 -28.37 -0.10
C THR A 644 -11.83 -27.09 0.43
N ARG A 645 -12.25 -27.06 1.70
CA ARG A 645 -12.73 -25.84 2.35
C ARG A 645 -11.65 -24.77 2.47
N GLY A 646 -10.47 -25.17 2.95
CA GLY A 646 -9.38 -24.26 3.30
C GLY A 646 -8.46 -23.85 2.13
N ILE A 647 -8.64 -24.38 0.92
CA ILE A 647 -7.74 -24.10 -0.21
C ILE A 647 -8.01 -22.72 -0.84
N VAL A 648 -7.02 -21.81 -0.76
CA VAL A 648 -7.07 -20.48 -1.39
C VAL A 648 -5.89 -20.33 -2.33
N THR A 649 -6.12 -19.85 -3.55
CA THR A 649 -5.05 -19.73 -4.55
C THR A 649 -5.12 -18.46 -5.37
N CYS A 650 -3.95 -18.01 -5.84
CA CYS A 650 -3.89 -16.99 -6.88
C CYS A 650 -4.06 -17.61 -8.27
N THR A 651 -4.10 -16.79 -9.32
CA THR A 651 -4.11 -17.26 -10.71
C THR A 651 -2.91 -18.13 -11.09
N GLY A 652 -1.74 -17.86 -10.51
CA GLY A 652 -0.52 -18.62 -10.77
C GLY A 652 -0.02 -18.52 -12.22
N ARG A 653 0.90 -19.43 -12.56
CA ARG A 653 1.63 -19.45 -13.84
C ARG A 653 0.72 -19.64 -15.05
N GLU A 654 -0.51 -20.12 -14.89
CA GLU A 654 -1.47 -20.31 -15.99
C GLU A 654 -1.62 -19.02 -16.82
N PHE A 655 -1.88 -17.89 -16.17
CA PHE A 655 -2.05 -16.60 -16.85
C PHE A 655 -1.21 -15.45 -16.29
N CYS A 656 -0.77 -15.50 -15.03
CA CYS A 656 -0.09 -14.37 -14.38
C CYS A 656 1.35 -14.22 -14.87
N ASN A 657 1.73 -13.03 -15.36
CA ASN A 657 3.10 -12.73 -15.80
C ASN A 657 4.18 -12.90 -14.73
N TYR A 658 3.80 -12.83 -13.44
CA TYR A 658 4.70 -13.04 -12.31
C TYR A 658 4.67 -14.49 -11.78
N GLY A 659 3.70 -15.30 -12.19
CA GLY A 659 3.50 -16.65 -11.65
C GLY A 659 4.64 -17.59 -12.03
N ILE A 660 5.34 -18.11 -11.02
CA ILE A 660 6.45 -19.06 -11.12
C ILE A 660 5.92 -20.50 -11.20
N ILE A 661 4.89 -20.83 -10.41
CA ILE A 661 4.24 -22.14 -10.37
C ILE A 661 2.75 -22.04 -10.76
N GLU A 662 2.22 -23.12 -11.33
CA GLU A 662 0.78 -23.29 -11.54
C GLU A 662 0.12 -23.58 -10.18
N THR A 663 -1.04 -22.97 -9.92
CA THR A 663 -1.70 -22.98 -8.61
C THR A 663 -3.11 -23.55 -8.67
N LYS A 664 -4.01 -23.05 -9.53
CA LYS A 664 -5.44 -23.39 -9.48
C LYS A 664 -5.71 -24.86 -9.81
N ASN A 665 -5.22 -25.34 -10.96
CA ASN A 665 -5.49 -26.71 -11.40
C ASN A 665 -4.79 -27.74 -10.51
N ARG A 666 -3.61 -27.41 -10.00
CA ARG A 666 -2.86 -28.21 -9.05
C ARG A 666 -3.54 -28.28 -7.68
N ALA A 667 -3.87 -27.14 -7.10
CA ALA A 667 -4.39 -27.06 -5.74
C ALA A 667 -5.73 -27.78 -5.57
N ILE A 668 -6.65 -27.68 -6.54
CA ILE A 668 -7.92 -28.41 -6.44
C ILE A 668 -7.74 -29.94 -6.50
N ARG A 669 -6.75 -30.42 -7.25
CA ARG A 669 -6.40 -31.85 -7.27
C ARG A 669 -5.81 -32.28 -5.93
N TRP A 670 -4.90 -31.49 -5.37
CA TRP A 670 -4.31 -31.74 -4.07
C TRP A 670 -5.34 -31.72 -2.96
N ALA A 671 -6.24 -30.73 -2.92
CA ALA A 671 -7.25 -30.62 -1.89
C ALA A 671 -8.15 -31.87 -1.85
N ARG A 672 -8.63 -32.34 -3.02
CA ARG A 672 -9.41 -33.58 -3.12
C ARG A 672 -8.64 -34.82 -2.68
N GLU A 673 -7.38 -34.94 -3.11
CA GLU A 673 -6.52 -36.06 -2.72
C GLU A 673 -6.19 -36.07 -1.22
N LEU A 674 -6.10 -34.88 -0.61
CA LEU A 674 -5.87 -34.70 0.82
C LEU A 674 -7.15 -34.94 1.63
N ASP A 675 -8.33 -34.58 1.13
CA ASP A 675 -9.60 -34.92 1.77
C ASP A 675 -9.85 -36.42 1.76
N ASP A 676 -9.68 -37.10 0.62
CA ASP A 676 -9.76 -38.57 0.52
C ASP A 676 -8.81 -39.23 1.55
N TRP A 677 -7.58 -38.72 1.65
CA TRP A 677 -6.60 -39.19 2.62
C TRP A 677 -7.01 -38.91 4.08
N ALA A 678 -7.55 -37.73 4.37
CA ALA A 678 -7.99 -37.34 5.71
C ALA A 678 -9.13 -38.24 6.22
N GLU A 679 -10.04 -38.62 5.34
CA GLU A 679 -11.08 -39.61 5.61
C GLU A 679 -10.45 -40.99 5.90
N GLU A 680 -9.51 -41.43 5.08
CA GLU A 680 -8.83 -42.72 5.24
C GLU A 680 -8.09 -42.87 6.57
N VAL A 681 -7.44 -41.80 7.04
CA VAL A 681 -6.70 -41.79 8.32
C VAL A 681 -7.56 -41.39 9.52
N GLY A 682 -8.81 -40.97 9.28
CA GLY A 682 -9.80 -40.68 10.31
C GLY A 682 -9.59 -39.35 11.03
N ILE A 683 -9.08 -38.33 10.32
CA ILE A 683 -8.89 -36.98 10.86
C ILE A 683 -9.85 -35.96 10.23
N ALA A 684 -10.57 -36.31 9.15
CA ALA A 684 -11.43 -35.37 8.43
C ALA A 684 -12.46 -34.68 9.33
N ASP A 685 -13.17 -35.44 10.17
CA ASP A 685 -14.23 -34.93 11.06
C ASP A 685 -13.69 -34.11 12.26
N ASP A 686 -12.38 -34.11 12.51
CA ASP A 686 -11.74 -33.37 13.60
C ASP A 686 -11.42 -31.92 13.21
N HIS A 687 -11.55 -31.58 11.93
CA HIS A 687 -11.15 -30.30 11.35
C HIS A 687 -12.27 -29.71 10.51
N ASP A 688 -12.71 -28.49 10.83
CA ASP A 688 -13.66 -27.77 9.97
C ASP A 688 -13.00 -27.35 8.64
N ALA A 689 -11.78 -26.81 8.72
CA ALA A 689 -10.99 -26.40 7.57
C ALA A 689 -9.49 -26.49 7.89
N ILE A 690 -8.68 -26.84 6.89
CA ILE A 690 -7.22 -26.75 6.95
C ILE A 690 -6.77 -25.74 5.89
N ARG A 691 -6.38 -24.53 6.33
CA ARG A 691 -6.13 -23.37 5.47
C ARG A 691 -4.82 -23.51 4.70
N VAL A 692 -4.90 -24.04 3.49
CA VAL A 692 -3.77 -24.13 2.55
C VAL A 692 -3.82 -22.95 1.58
N HIS A 693 -2.97 -21.97 1.79
CA HIS A 693 -2.96 -20.74 0.99
C HIS A 693 -1.74 -20.72 0.05
N MET A 694 -1.99 -20.76 -1.26
CA MET A 694 -0.96 -20.97 -2.29
C MET A 694 -0.83 -19.80 -3.27
N SER A 695 0.29 -19.08 -3.16
CA SER A 695 0.69 -18.04 -4.10
C SER A 695 1.78 -18.52 -5.05
N GLY A 696 1.61 -18.24 -6.34
CA GLY A 696 2.56 -18.66 -7.37
C GLY A 696 3.86 -17.85 -7.43
N CYS A 697 4.01 -16.81 -6.60
CA CYS A 697 5.19 -15.93 -6.49
C CYS A 697 5.11 -15.12 -5.18
N SER A 698 6.09 -14.24 -4.93
CA SER A 698 6.19 -13.43 -3.70
C SER A 698 5.18 -12.28 -3.55
N ALA A 699 4.35 -12.01 -4.57
CA ALA A 699 3.33 -10.97 -4.49
C ALA A 699 2.18 -11.31 -3.51
N SER A 700 2.09 -12.56 -3.05
CA SER A 700 1.17 -13.04 -2.00
C SER A 700 -0.32 -12.77 -2.27
N CYS A 701 -0.77 -12.89 -3.52
CA CYS A 701 -2.18 -12.65 -3.89
C CYS A 701 -3.18 -13.62 -3.22
N ALA A 702 -2.74 -14.84 -2.91
CA ALA A 702 -3.54 -15.84 -2.17
C ALA A 702 -3.38 -15.72 -0.65
N GLN A 703 -2.62 -14.73 -0.18
CA GLN A 703 -2.42 -14.46 1.25
C GLN A 703 -1.82 -15.67 2.01
N PRO A 704 -0.70 -16.26 1.54
CA PRO A 704 -0.10 -17.44 2.16
C PRO A 704 0.29 -17.24 3.62
N GLN A 705 0.61 -16.01 4.02
CA GLN A 705 1.05 -15.69 5.37
C GLN A 705 0.00 -15.86 6.46
N VAL A 706 -1.27 -16.01 6.10
CA VAL A 706 -2.41 -16.09 7.04
C VAL A 706 -3.12 -17.44 6.96
N GLY A 707 -2.43 -18.45 6.44
CA GLY A 707 -2.93 -19.82 6.40
C GLY A 707 -2.14 -20.73 7.33
N ASP A 708 -2.75 -21.85 7.69
CA ASP A 708 -2.11 -22.93 8.44
C ASP A 708 -0.91 -23.48 7.65
N PHE A 709 -1.07 -23.58 6.33
CA PHE A 709 -0.02 -23.92 5.37
C PHE A 709 0.11 -22.81 4.32
N GLY A 710 1.14 -21.99 4.45
CA GLY A 710 1.47 -20.94 3.50
C GLY A 710 2.48 -21.41 2.45
N LEU A 711 2.12 -21.30 1.17
CA LEU A 711 2.98 -21.70 0.05
C LEU A 711 3.32 -20.52 -0.85
N ARG A 712 4.62 -20.31 -1.10
CA ARG A 712 5.15 -19.30 -2.03
C ARG A 712 5.97 -19.96 -3.14
N GLY A 713 5.52 -19.82 -4.37
CA GLY A 713 6.18 -20.43 -5.53
C GLY A 713 7.59 -19.89 -5.78
N GLU A 714 8.51 -20.82 -6.07
CA GLU A 714 9.95 -20.57 -6.21
C GLU A 714 10.55 -21.51 -7.28
N VAL A 715 11.84 -21.32 -7.59
CA VAL A 715 12.62 -22.26 -8.42
C VAL A 715 13.74 -22.90 -7.61
N TYR A 716 13.99 -24.18 -7.85
CA TYR A 716 15.17 -24.85 -7.32
C TYR A 716 16.13 -25.23 -8.44
N ARG A 717 17.42 -25.27 -8.10
CA ARG A 717 18.48 -25.70 -8.99
C ARG A 717 19.50 -26.46 -8.17
N ASP A 718 19.77 -27.70 -8.56
CA ASP A 718 20.88 -28.49 -8.08
C ASP A 718 21.84 -28.83 -9.24
N ASP A 719 22.88 -29.62 -8.96
CA ASP A 719 23.93 -29.97 -9.91
C ASP A 719 23.42 -30.81 -11.11
N HIS A 720 22.21 -31.37 -11.02
CA HIS A 720 21.68 -32.34 -11.98
C HIS A 720 20.36 -31.87 -12.61
N GLU A 721 19.52 -31.14 -11.86
CA GLU A 721 18.18 -30.72 -12.26
C GLU A 721 17.83 -29.29 -11.80
N SER A 722 16.91 -28.67 -12.53
CA SER A 722 16.25 -27.43 -12.11
C SER A 722 14.76 -27.60 -12.30
N GLY A 723 13.98 -27.28 -11.27
CA GLY A 723 12.54 -27.50 -11.27
C GLY A 723 11.76 -26.41 -10.54
N ARG A 724 10.45 -26.60 -10.47
CA ARG A 724 9.53 -25.73 -9.74
C ARG A 724 9.43 -26.21 -8.30
N ALA A 725 9.37 -25.26 -7.39
CA ALA A 725 9.26 -25.53 -5.96
C ALA A 725 8.33 -24.53 -5.28
N ALA A 726 8.09 -24.75 -3.99
CA ALA A 726 7.50 -23.79 -3.09
C ALA A 726 8.36 -23.64 -1.82
N ASP A 727 8.40 -22.42 -1.30
CA ASP A 727 8.68 -22.21 0.12
C ASP A 727 7.42 -22.53 0.91
N LEU A 728 7.61 -23.13 2.10
CA LEU A 728 6.57 -23.47 3.06
C LEU A 728 6.78 -22.69 4.35
N GLY A 729 5.72 -22.06 4.83
CA GLY A 729 5.59 -21.61 6.21
C GLY A 729 4.31 -22.15 6.85
N LEU A 730 4.25 -22.15 8.18
CA LEU A 730 3.16 -22.75 8.95
C LEU A 730 2.63 -21.76 10.01
N GLY A 731 1.36 -21.94 10.40
CA GLY A 731 0.79 -21.35 11.61
C GLY A 731 0.36 -19.89 11.52
N GLY A 732 0.07 -19.37 10.32
CA GLY A 732 -0.37 -17.98 10.20
C GLY A 732 -1.81 -17.83 10.65
N ASP A 733 -2.12 -16.83 11.46
CA ASP A 733 -3.47 -16.56 11.92
C ASP A 733 -3.78 -15.06 12.01
N LEU A 734 -4.85 -14.63 11.33
CA LEU A 734 -5.28 -13.24 11.40
C LEU A 734 -5.99 -12.90 12.71
N GLY A 735 -6.55 -13.88 13.42
CA GLY A 735 -7.19 -13.65 14.72
C GLY A 735 -6.23 -13.04 15.73
N ASP A 736 -4.99 -13.54 15.74
CA ASP A 736 -3.92 -13.07 16.64
C ASP A 736 -2.92 -12.12 15.95
N ASP A 737 -3.22 -11.66 14.74
CA ASP A 737 -2.32 -10.85 13.90
C ASP A 737 -0.94 -11.51 13.64
N GLU A 738 -0.90 -12.84 13.60
CA GLU A 738 0.31 -13.63 13.41
C GLU A 738 0.48 -14.06 11.95
N PHE A 739 1.70 -13.90 11.44
CA PHE A 739 2.06 -14.37 10.10
C PHE A 739 2.99 -15.57 10.20
N ILE A 740 2.90 -16.47 9.21
CA ILE A 740 3.81 -17.61 9.13
C ILE A 740 5.29 -17.16 9.14
N ASP A 741 6.12 -18.00 9.76
CA ASP A 741 7.55 -18.04 9.48
C ASP A 741 7.82 -18.96 8.29
N TRP A 742 8.68 -18.52 7.36
CA TRP A 742 9.11 -19.34 6.22
C TRP A 742 10.12 -20.39 6.69
N LEU A 743 9.63 -21.59 7.04
CA LEU A 743 10.40 -22.66 7.67
C LEU A 743 11.36 -23.35 6.69
N VAL A 744 10.87 -23.73 5.51
CA VAL A 744 11.63 -24.49 4.52
C VAL A 744 11.44 -23.87 3.15
N GLY A 745 12.56 -23.60 2.48
CA GLY A 745 12.55 -23.15 1.10
C GLY A 745 12.72 -24.29 0.11
N LYS A 746 12.20 -24.09 -1.11
CA LYS A 746 12.49 -24.94 -2.27
C LYS A 746 12.05 -26.42 -2.16
N ILE A 747 10.92 -26.69 -1.54
CA ILE A 747 10.28 -28.02 -1.60
C ILE A 747 9.87 -28.29 -3.06
N PRO A 748 10.35 -29.36 -3.72
CA PRO A 748 9.91 -29.71 -5.06
C PRO A 748 8.38 -29.72 -5.12
N ILE A 749 7.81 -29.08 -6.14
CA ILE A 749 6.39 -28.72 -6.08
C ILE A 749 5.48 -29.94 -5.93
N ASP A 750 5.86 -31.07 -6.50
CA ASP A 750 5.05 -32.30 -6.46
C ASP A 750 5.16 -33.05 -5.11
N ASP A 751 6.12 -32.69 -4.25
CA ASP A 751 6.30 -33.28 -2.91
C ASP A 751 5.44 -32.58 -1.84
N VAL A 752 4.88 -31.40 -2.15
CA VAL A 752 4.15 -30.57 -1.18
C VAL A 752 2.98 -31.31 -0.50
N PRO A 753 2.12 -32.08 -1.20
CA PRO A 753 1.04 -32.82 -0.54
C PRO A 753 1.54 -33.80 0.52
N ASP A 754 2.65 -34.49 0.27
CA ASP A 754 3.23 -35.43 1.24
C ASP A 754 3.74 -34.68 2.48
N VAL A 755 4.35 -33.51 2.31
CA VAL A 755 4.76 -32.66 3.45
C VAL A 755 3.56 -32.23 4.29
N ILE A 756 2.44 -31.87 3.67
CA ILE A 756 1.20 -31.53 4.39
C ILE A 756 0.70 -32.72 5.20
N ARG A 757 0.62 -33.92 4.59
CA ARG A 757 0.17 -35.15 5.26
C ARG A 757 1.00 -35.47 6.49
N GLU A 758 2.32 -35.46 6.35
CA GLU A 758 3.24 -35.78 7.45
C GLU A 758 3.15 -34.74 8.58
N THR A 759 3.01 -33.46 8.23
CA THR A 759 2.83 -32.39 9.22
C THR A 759 1.54 -32.58 10.01
N MET A 760 0.44 -32.90 9.33
CA MET A 760 -0.86 -33.16 9.99
C MET A 760 -0.82 -34.42 10.86
N LEU A 761 -0.16 -35.50 10.43
CA LEU A 761 0.02 -36.68 11.27
C LEU A 761 0.86 -36.38 12.52
N ALA A 762 1.90 -35.55 12.39
CA ALA A 762 2.71 -35.12 13.52
C ALA A 762 1.87 -34.30 14.52
N TYR A 763 1.09 -33.33 14.02
CA TYR A 763 0.15 -32.55 14.82
C TYR A 763 -0.85 -33.45 15.56
N GLU A 764 -1.57 -34.32 14.84
CA GLU A 764 -2.56 -35.22 15.44
C GLU A 764 -1.97 -36.17 16.50
N SER A 765 -0.71 -36.57 16.33
CA SER A 765 -0.02 -37.45 17.29
C SER A 765 0.46 -36.74 18.55
N ASP A 766 0.70 -35.43 18.48
CA ASP A 766 1.37 -34.64 19.53
C ASP A 766 0.47 -33.60 20.18
N ARG A 767 -0.69 -33.28 19.59
CA ARG A 767 -1.58 -32.23 20.08
C ARG A 767 -2.17 -32.54 21.46
N GLY A 768 -2.26 -31.51 22.28
CA GLY A 768 -3.02 -31.52 23.52
C GLY A 768 -4.52 -31.59 23.27
N ALA A 769 -5.28 -31.90 24.32
CA ALA A 769 -6.75 -31.91 24.23
C ALA A 769 -7.26 -30.49 23.94
N GLY A 770 -7.87 -30.29 22.77
CA GLY A 770 -8.40 -29.00 22.33
C GLY A 770 -7.36 -27.97 21.89
N GLU A 771 -6.10 -28.38 21.72
CA GLU A 771 -5.04 -27.52 21.18
C GLU A 771 -5.25 -27.33 19.67
N SER A 772 -5.28 -26.08 19.19
CA SER A 772 -5.42 -25.77 17.76
C SER A 772 -4.12 -26.05 16.99
N PHE A 773 -4.17 -26.03 15.66
CA PHE A 773 -2.96 -26.17 14.84
C PHE A 773 -1.99 -25.00 15.07
N ALA A 774 -2.50 -23.76 15.15
CA ALA A 774 -1.70 -22.57 15.43
C ALA A 774 -1.00 -22.67 16.81
N ASP A 775 -1.75 -22.97 17.86
CA ASP A 775 -1.19 -23.16 19.22
C ASP A 775 -0.08 -24.22 19.25
N TRP A 776 -0.27 -25.31 18.48
CA TRP A 776 0.72 -26.37 18.39
C TRP A 776 1.99 -25.91 17.67
N ILE A 777 1.88 -25.11 16.61
CA ILE A 777 3.03 -24.52 15.92
C ILE A 777 3.80 -23.61 16.88
N ASP A 778 3.13 -22.74 17.64
CA ASP A 778 3.78 -21.83 18.59
C ASP A 778 4.48 -22.54 19.74
N ARG A 779 3.95 -23.70 20.15
CA ARG A 779 4.58 -24.55 21.16
C ARG A 779 5.89 -25.18 20.65
N LYS A 780 6.03 -25.40 19.35
CA LYS A 780 7.19 -26.06 18.75
C LYS A 780 8.26 -25.05 18.40
N SER A 781 9.53 -25.45 18.52
CA SER A 781 10.60 -24.66 17.94
C SER A 781 10.65 -24.83 16.43
N ASP A 782 11.07 -23.78 15.73
CA ASP A 782 11.46 -23.81 14.31
C ASP A 782 12.30 -25.03 13.91
N ALA A 783 13.20 -25.48 14.78
CA ALA A 783 14.07 -26.62 14.51
C ALA A 783 13.29 -27.93 14.49
N GLU A 784 12.35 -28.12 15.43
CA GLU A 784 11.46 -29.28 15.48
C GLU A 784 10.50 -29.27 14.28
N LEU A 785 9.93 -28.12 13.94
CA LEU A 785 9.05 -28.00 12.78
C LEU A 785 9.79 -28.30 11.47
N ARG A 786 11.01 -27.77 11.29
CA ARG A 786 11.86 -28.11 10.15
C ARG A 786 12.19 -29.60 10.09
N GLU A 787 12.42 -30.26 11.21
CA GLU A 787 12.66 -31.71 11.26
C GLU A 787 11.41 -32.46 10.75
N ILE A 788 10.22 -32.13 11.25
CA ILE A 788 8.95 -32.71 10.83
C ILE A 788 8.74 -32.58 9.32
N VAL A 789 8.94 -31.38 8.75
CA VAL A 789 8.69 -31.15 7.32
C VAL A 789 9.81 -31.63 6.40
N THR A 790 11.00 -32.00 6.91
CA THR A 790 12.15 -32.43 6.10
C THR A 790 12.57 -33.89 6.27
N GLU A 791 12.09 -34.61 7.28
CA GLU A 791 12.59 -35.96 7.58
C GLU A 791 12.36 -36.98 6.44
N ARG A 792 11.45 -36.72 5.48
CA ARG A 792 11.35 -37.51 4.22
C ARG A 792 10.69 -36.77 3.02
N PRO A 793 11.47 -36.22 2.08
CA PRO A 793 11.03 -36.12 0.69
C PRO A 793 11.95 -36.96 -0.20
N ARG A 794 11.56 -38.21 -0.45
CA ARG A 794 12.03 -39.03 -1.58
C ARG A 794 10.97 -40.05 -1.96
N THR A 795 9.89 -39.58 -2.58
CA THR A 795 9.14 -40.39 -3.53
C THR A 795 9.82 -40.24 -4.90
N ASP A 796 9.95 -41.34 -5.65
CA ASP A 796 10.45 -41.27 -7.04
C ASP A 796 9.58 -40.28 -7.82
N PRO A 797 10.16 -39.41 -8.67
CA PRO A 797 9.40 -38.36 -9.34
C PRO A 797 8.21 -38.96 -10.12
N PRO A 798 7.00 -38.39 -10.00
CA PRO A 798 5.86 -38.85 -10.79
C PRO A 798 6.19 -38.75 -12.28
N ALA A 799 5.74 -39.73 -13.06
CA ALA A 799 5.94 -39.76 -14.50
C ALA A 799 5.44 -38.44 -15.11
N VAL A 800 6.34 -37.72 -15.79
CA VAL A 800 6.09 -36.46 -16.50
C VAL A 800 4.81 -36.57 -17.34
N GLY A 801 3.71 -36.04 -16.78
CA GLY A 801 2.39 -35.97 -17.38
C GLY A 801 2.08 -34.53 -17.72
N THR A 802 2.45 -34.13 -18.94
CA THR A 802 2.00 -32.94 -19.69
C THR A 802 1.68 -31.70 -18.86
N GLU A 803 2.72 -30.96 -18.45
CA GLU A 803 2.57 -29.52 -18.20
C GLU A 803 2.27 -28.85 -19.54
N VAL A 804 1.06 -28.28 -19.68
CA VAL A 804 0.67 -27.47 -20.83
C VAL A 804 1.54 -26.21 -20.83
N SER A 805 2.33 -26.08 -21.89
CA SER A 805 3.31 -25.01 -22.14
C SER A 805 2.68 -23.65 -22.37
#